data_AF-A0A6A6M3T2-F1
#
_entry.id   AF-A0A6A6M3T2-F1
#
_cell.length_a   1.000
_cell.length_b   1.000
_cell.length_c   1.000
_cell.angle_alpha   90.00
_cell.angle_beta   90.00
_cell.angle_gamma   90.00
#
_symmetry.space_group_name_H-M   'P 1'
#
loop_
_entity.id
_entity.type
_entity.pdbx_description
1 polymer ?
#
loop_
_entity_poly.entity_id
_entity_poly.type
_entity_poly.pdbx_seq_one_letter_code
_entity_poly.pdbx_strand_id
1 'polypeptide(L)'
;MASNQPRINPKVDEFEPVSTLTNDDLKPVPPNQRTFSWWEMASLWIGLVVGVPSYYLAGSLVDLGMAWWQGIATVVAANIILLVPLVLTGDPGTRYGISFPVLARSSFGIRGAHIPALLRALVGCGWYGIETWIGGEAIFILLPKFIKESSWSQFWPWLGTSPLEFACFIVFWVAQLTVVWKGMEGIRQLEKYSAPILITLTACLLAWAYVNAGGFGHMLALSSRLSSSEFWALFFPSLTANISFWATLALNIPDFTRYAKSQTDQIIGQAGLPIFMGAFTFVGLAVTSSTTVIFGRVISSPIQLLEQIGGFITMILAIIGISLATLTTNIAANVVAPANALVSLSPSKFTFRRGALLTALLGIVFQPWRLLQSSESFVYTWGYNLAALAALIIGILPVIPGLLQKERPNTTQAEPSEVCRENIKLPIVDFAELQGSNRPQVLKSLADACKQYGFFQLVNHGIPSDVISGMIDAAKRFFELPYEERSKYMSTDMKALVRYGTSFNQNKDNEIGGCYATETKYLFVMVMEVILESLLGSNKTGEDDEIMKDFQDGSQLMVVNFFPPCPEPDLTLGMPPHSDYGFLTLLLQDEVEGLQIQYKEKWFTVEPIPNAFVVNIGDHLEIFSNGKYKSVLHRVKVNSEKSRISVATLHSLPFRCMVRPWSKLIDEANPRRYKDTNFATFLNYISSQEPKKKEFLESRKLI
;
A
#
# COMPACT_ATOMS: atom_id res chain seq x y z
N MET A 1 14.81 17.27 53.21
CA MET A 1 14.74 18.39 52.25
C MET A 1 15.93 18.30 51.31
N ALA A 2 15.68 18.48 50.01
CA ALA A 2 16.61 18.58 48.85
C ALA A 2 17.47 17.32 48.55
N SER A 3 17.03 16.41 47.67
CA SER A 3 17.01 16.44 46.19
C SER A 3 18.39 16.23 45.53
N ASN A 4 18.80 14.97 45.41
CA ASN A 4 19.78 14.54 44.42
C ASN A 4 19.04 14.14 43.14
N GLN A 5 18.98 15.04 42.16
CA GLN A 5 18.60 14.68 40.79
C GLN A 5 19.75 13.89 40.14
N PRO A 6 19.49 12.73 39.54
CA PRO A 6 20.47 12.06 38.70
C PRO A 6 20.57 12.76 37.35
N ARG A 7 21.81 12.98 36.91
CA ARG A 7 22.17 13.54 35.60
C ARG A 7 21.55 12.71 34.49
N ILE A 8 20.76 13.38 33.65
CA ILE A 8 20.30 12.88 32.35
C ILE A 8 21.54 12.72 31.47
N ASN A 9 21.87 11.49 31.10
CA ASN A 9 22.82 11.15 30.04
C ASN A 9 22.05 10.75 28.78
N PRO A 10 22.64 10.89 27.58
CA PRO A 10 21.98 11.53 26.44
C PRO A 10 21.44 10.53 25.41
N LYS A 11 20.45 11.02 24.64
CA LYS A 11 20.02 10.62 23.30
C LYS A 11 19.96 9.11 23.01
N VAL A 12 18.73 8.61 22.96
CA VAL A 12 18.31 7.51 22.10
C VAL A 12 18.90 7.76 20.71
N ASP A 13 19.71 6.83 20.21
CA ASP A 13 20.15 6.83 18.82
C ASP A 13 18.89 6.77 17.93
N GLU A 14 18.53 7.92 17.34
CA GLU A 14 17.58 7.97 16.23
C GLU A 14 18.13 7.04 15.15
N PHE A 15 17.40 5.97 14.82
CA PHE A 15 17.63 5.19 13.61
C PHE A 15 17.76 6.17 12.44
N GLU A 16 18.97 6.34 11.90
CA GLU A 16 19.14 7.18 10.72
C GLU A 16 18.32 6.57 9.58
N PRO A 17 17.33 7.30 9.04
CA PRO A 17 16.55 6.80 7.92
C PRO A 17 17.48 6.53 6.75
N VAL A 18 17.40 5.34 6.14
CA VAL A 18 18.15 5.02 4.93
C VAL A 18 17.84 6.10 3.89
N SER A 19 18.83 6.93 3.58
CA SER A 19 18.71 8.17 2.77
C SER A 19 18.21 7.93 1.34
N THR A 20 18.16 6.66 0.91
CA THR A 20 17.66 6.23 -0.39
C THR A 20 16.15 6.04 -0.45
N LEU A 21 15.43 5.95 0.68
CA LEU A 21 14.00 5.57 0.71
C LEU A 21 13.06 6.63 1.30
N THR A 22 13.59 7.66 1.96
CA THR A 22 12.79 8.70 2.61
C THR A 22 13.52 10.03 2.67
N ASN A 23 12.75 11.11 2.71
CA ASN A 23 13.17 12.46 3.02
C ASN A 23 12.02 13.17 3.74
N ASP A 24 12.21 14.44 4.14
CA ASP A 24 11.19 15.16 4.93
C ASP A 24 9.84 15.31 4.22
N ASP A 25 9.82 15.37 2.88
CA ASP A 25 8.58 15.47 2.09
C ASP A 25 7.77 14.15 2.04
N LEU A 26 8.45 13.00 2.15
CA LEU A 26 7.85 11.66 2.15
C LEU A 26 7.47 11.12 3.52
N LYS A 27 8.04 11.66 4.60
CA LYS A 27 7.75 11.21 5.97
C LYS A 27 6.24 11.31 6.26
N PRO A 28 5.66 10.35 6.99
CA PRO A 28 4.28 10.47 7.46
C PRO A 28 4.05 11.80 8.19
N VAL A 29 2.93 12.47 7.92
CA VAL A 29 2.59 13.74 8.56
C VAL A 29 2.12 13.46 9.99
N PRO A 30 2.86 13.95 11.01
CA PRO A 30 2.49 13.73 12.40
C PRO A 30 1.21 14.51 12.75
N PRO A 31 0.41 14.07 13.74
CA PRO A 31 -0.86 14.70 14.10
C PRO A 31 -0.80 16.21 14.35
N ASN A 32 0.30 16.71 14.93
CA ASN A 32 0.51 18.14 15.21
C ASN A 32 0.72 19.00 13.94
N GLN A 33 1.04 18.39 12.79
CA GLN A 33 1.21 19.06 11.50
C GLN A 33 0.00 18.89 10.57
N ARG A 34 -1.06 18.20 11.03
CA ARG A 34 -2.31 18.02 10.27
C ARG A 34 -3.19 19.26 10.43
N THR A 35 -3.21 20.12 9.42
CA THR A 35 -3.84 21.44 9.49
C THR A 35 -5.18 21.54 8.76
N PHE A 36 -5.56 20.55 7.95
CA PHE A 36 -6.77 20.61 7.12
C PHE A 36 -7.97 20.19 7.96
N SER A 37 -8.90 21.12 8.21
CA SER A 37 -10.25 20.78 8.63
C SER A 37 -11.12 20.42 7.43
N TRP A 38 -12.37 20.03 7.67
CA TRP A 38 -13.36 19.85 6.61
C TRP A 38 -13.45 21.08 5.67
N TRP A 39 -13.22 22.30 6.18
CA TRP A 39 -13.29 23.52 5.38
C TRP A 39 -12.13 23.67 4.40
N GLU A 40 -10.89 23.43 4.82
CA GLU A 40 -9.74 23.46 3.89
C GLU A 40 -9.89 22.38 2.81
N MET A 41 -10.42 21.21 3.17
CA MET A 41 -10.63 20.12 2.22
C MET A 41 -11.81 20.40 1.27
N ALA A 42 -12.87 21.07 1.73
CA ALA A 42 -13.96 21.55 0.88
C ALA A 42 -13.51 22.70 -0.05
N SER A 43 -12.66 23.61 0.47
CA SER A 43 -12.09 24.72 -0.31
C SER A 43 -11.22 24.23 -1.46
N LEU A 44 -10.47 23.15 -1.25
CA LEU A 44 -9.74 22.44 -2.30
C LEU A 44 -10.69 22.03 -3.45
N TRP A 45 -11.85 21.45 -3.14
CA TRP A 45 -12.82 21.09 -4.18
C TRP A 45 -13.44 22.28 -4.88
N ILE A 46 -13.69 23.40 -4.17
CA ILE A 46 -14.17 24.64 -4.81
C ILE A 46 -13.14 25.13 -5.83
N GLY A 47 -11.86 25.24 -5.43
CA GLY A 47 -10.80 25.75 -6.30
C GLY A 47 -10.43 24.82 -7.45
N LEU A 48 -10.68 23.51 -7.32
CA LEU A 48 -10.53 22.52 -8.40
C LEU A 48 -11.71 22.54 -9.37
N VAL A 49 -12.93 22.62 -8.85
CA VAL A 49 -14.16 22.53 -9.67
C VAL A 49 -14.37 23.81 -10.46
N VAL A 50 -14.15 24.97 -9.84
CA VAL A 50 -14.31 26.27 -10.51
C VAL A 50 -13.11 26.50 -11.42
N GLY A 51 -13.21 25.98 -12.63
CA GLY A 51 -12.16 26.01 -13.64
C GLY A 51 -12.72 25.92 -15.05
N VAL A 52 -11.93 26.35 -16.03
CA VAL A 52 -12.33 26.38 -17.44
C VAL A 52 -12.64 24.96 -17.96
N PRO A 53 -11.87 23.90 -17.64
CA PRO A 53 -12.22 22.55 -18.11
C PRO A 53 -13.54 22.01 -17.56
N SER A 54 -13.87 22.27 -16.30
CA SER A 54 -15.18 21.90 -15.73
C SER A 54 -16.33 22.64 -16.42
N TYR A 55 -16.11 23.90 -16.82
CA TYR A 55 -17.09 24.67 -17.58
C TYR A 55 -17.30 24.08 -18.98
N TYR A 56 -16.21 23.71 -19.68
CA TYR A 56 -16.31 23.04 -20.99
C TYR A 56 -16.99 21.67 -20.89
N LEU A 57 -16.65 20.88 -19.86
CA LEU A 57 -17.28 19.59 -19.60
C LEU A 57 -18.80 19.75 -19.45
N ALA A 58 -19.24 20.76 -18.68
CA ALA A 58 -20.65 21.08 -18.55
C ALA A 58 -21.27 21.50 -19.89
N GLY A 59 -20.71 22.52 -20.55
CA GLY A 59 -21.23 23.06 -21.82
C GLY A 59 -21.35 22.00 -22.92
N SER A 60 -20.37 21.09 -23.02
CA SER A 60 -20.34 20.02 -24.01
C SER A 60 -21.57 19.11 -23.96
N LEU A 61 -22.16 18.86 -22.78
CA LEU A 61 -23.34 18.00 -22.66
C LEU A 61 -24.58 18.63 -23.30
N VAL A 62 -24.74 19.95 -23.17
CA VAL A 62 -25.81 20.69 -23.85
C VAL A 62 -25.53 20.80 -25.35
N ASP A 63 -24.27 21.01 -25.74
CA ASP A 63 -23.87 21.02 -27.14
C ASP A 63 -24.15 19.68 -27.84
N LEU A 64 -23.94 18.56 -27.14
CA LEU A 64 -24.29 17.20 -27.57
C LEU A 64 -25.79 16.91 -27.53
N GLY A 65 -26.60 17.81 -26.99
CA GLY A 65 -28.06 17.79 -27.11
C GLY A 65 -28.83 17.46 -25.84
N MET A 66 -28.17 17.23 -24.70
CA MET A 66 -28.86 17.03 -23.42
C MET A 66 -29.55 18.32 -22.96
N ALA A 67 -30.70 18.19 -22.30
CA ALA A 67 -31.28 19.29 -21.53
C ALA A 67 -30.37 19.66 -20.35
N TRP A 68 -30.47 20.90 -19.86
CA TRP A 68 -29.64 21.39 -18.76
C TRP A 68 -29.71 20.49 -17.51
N TRP A 69 -30.90 19.99 -17.16
CA TRP A 69 -31.09 19.12 -15.98
C TRP A 69 -30.52 17.72 -16.21
N GLN A 70 -30.57 17.20 -17.44
CA GLN A 70 -29.95 15.92 -17.81
C GLN A 70 -28.44 16.00 -17.69
N GLY A 71 -27.85 17.13 -18.11
CA GLY A 71 -26.43 17.41 -17.92
C GLY A 71 -26.04 17.41 -16.44
N ILE A 72 -26.73 18.19 -15.60
CA ILE A 72 -26.48 18.22 -14.14
C ILE A 72 -26.63 16.84 -13.52
N ALA A 73 -27.70 16.12 -13.83
CA ALA A 73 -27.93 14.78 -13.28
C ALA A 73 -26.79 13.82 -13.66
N THR A 74 -26.29 13.88 -14.90
CA THR A 74 -25.17 13.06 -15.36
C THR A 74 -23.88 13.39 -14.60
N VAL A 75 -23.55 14.67 -14.45
CA VAL A 75 -22.35 15.11 -13.72
C VAL A 75 -22.44 14.75 -12.24
N VAL A 76 -23.57 15.03 -11.58
CA VAL A 76 -23.76 14.73 -10.16
C VAL A 76 -23.71 13.22 -9.91
N ALA A 77 -24.36 12.41 -10.76
CA ALA A 77 -24.30 10.95 -10.65
C ALA A 77 -22.86 10.43 -10.77
N ALA A 78 -22.08 10.92 -11.72
CA ALA A 78 -20.67 10.56 -11.87
C ALA A 78 -19.86 10.88 -10.60
N ASN A 79 -20.07 12.07 -10.01
CA ASN A 79 -19.33 12.49 -8.83
C ASN A 79 -19.77 11.75 -7.55
N ILE A 80 -21.04 11.35 -7.44
CA ILE A 80 -21.51 10.47 -6.35
C ILE A 80 -20.86 9.08 -6.47
N ILE A 81 -20.79 8.52 -7.69
CA ILE A 81 -20.12 7.23 -7.92
C ILE A 81 -18.64 7.33 -7.56
N LEU A 82 -17.97 8.41 -7.98
CA LEU A 82 -16.55 8.62 -7.70
C LEU A 82 -16.26 8.91 -6.22
N LEU A 83 -17.21 9.46 -5.46
CA LEU A 83 -17.03 9.78 -4.04
C LEU A 83 -16.63 8.54 -3.24
N VAL A 84 -17.14 7.35 -3.59
CA VAL A 84 -16.82 6.09 -2.90
C VAL A 84 -15.32 5.75 -3.00
N PRO A 85 -14.73 5.52 -4.19
CA PRO A 85 -13.30 5.26 -4.29
C PRO A 85 -12.43 6.44 -3.83
N LEU A 86 -12.91 7.68 -3.96
CA LEU A 86 -12.23 8.88 -3.45
C LEU A 86 -12.07 8.85 -1.92
N VAL A 87 -13.14 8.51 -1.19
CA VAL A 87 -13.10 8.40 0.27
C VAL A 87 -12.24 7.22 0.72
N LEU A 88 -12.41 6.06 0.07
CA LEU A 88 -11.66 4.85 0.39
C LEU A 88 -10.16 5.03 0.16
N THR A 89 -9.78 5.67 -0.95
CA THR A 89 -8.37 5.95 -1.26
C THR A 89 -7.79 7.00 -0.32
N GLY A 90 -8.61 7.96 0.14
CA GLY A 90 -8.18 9.00 1.07
C GLY A 90 -7.97 8.54 2.52
N ASP A 91 -8.64 7.46 2.96
CA ASP A 91 -8.59 6.96 4.35
C ASP A 91 -7.17 6.65 4.85
N PRO A 92 -6.34 5.89 4.13
CA PRO A 92 -4.95 5.65 4.56
C PRO A 92 -4.12 6.94 4.67
N GLY A 93 -4.40 7.93 3.81
CA GLY A 93 -3.77 9.23 3.88
C GLY A 93 -4.06 9.91 5.21
N THR A 94 -5.32 10.02 5.60
CA THR A 94 -5.72 10.62 6.88
C THR A 94 -5.28 9.80 8.08
N ARG A 95 -5.44 8.47 8.03
CA ARG A 95 -5.14 7.59 9.14
C ARG A 95 -3.64 7.56 9.45
N TYR A 96 -2.82 7.35 8.43
CA TYR A 96 -1.38 7.15 8.60
C TYR A 96 -0.52 8.37 8.26
N GLY A 97 -1.09 9.43 7.67
CA GLY A 97 -0.34 10.63 7.27
C GLY A 97 0.54 10.43 6.03
N ILE A 98 0.25 9.43 5.19
CA ILE A 98 1.09 9.02 4.06
C ILE A 98 0.59 9.55 2.71
N SER A 99 1.52 9.80 1.78
CA SER A 99 1.21 10.21 0.41
C SER A 99 0.84 9.03 -0.49
N PHE A 100 0.32 9.30 -1.68
CA PHE A 100 -0.07 8.27 -2.63
C PHE A 100 1.09 7.36 -3.06
N PRO A 101 2.29 7.89 -3.41
CA PRO A 101 3.42 7.02 -3.75
C PRO A 101 3.90 6.13 -2.61
N VAL A 102 3.64 6.51 -1.35
CA VAL A 102 3.94 5.69 -0.16
C VAL A 102 2.85 4.63 0.01
N LEU A 103 1.58 5.00 -0.13
CA LEU A 103 0.45 4.07 -0.11
C LEU A 103 0.62 2.97 -1.18
N ALA A 104 1.01 3.35 -2.40
CA ALA A 104 1.22 2.39 -3.49
C ALA A 104 2.26 1.30 -3.17
N ARG A 105 3.16 1.50 -2.19
CA ARG A 105 4.14 0.49 -1.76
C ARG A 105 3.48 -0.72 -1.11
N SER A 106 2.28 -0.59 -0.54
CA SER A 106 1.58 -1.74 0.06
C SER A 106 1.14 -2.76 -0.97
N SER A 107 0.70 -2.30 -2.15
CA SER A 107 0.18 -3.18 -3.21
C SER A 107 1.25 -3.58 -4.23
N PHE A 108 2.21 -2.70 -4.52
CA PHE A 108 3.19 -2.90 -5.59
C PHE A 108 4.63 -3.09 -5.09
N GLY A 109 4.86 -3.04 -3.77
CA GLY A 109 6.20 -3.01 -3.20
C GLY A 109 6.94 -1.69 -3.46
N ILE A 110 8.13 -1.53 -2.89
CA ILE A 110 8.89 -0.26 -2.94
C ILE A 110 9.21 0.17 -4.38
N ARG A 111 9.78 -0.74 -5.19
CA ARG A 111 10.16 -0.45 -6.57
C ARG A 111 8.96 -0.45 -7.52
N GLY A 112 8.00 -1.37 -7.32
CA GLY A 112 6.82 -1.45 -8.18
C GLY A 112 5.89 -0.26 -8.02
N ALA A 113 5.84 0.37 -6.84
CA ALA A 113 5.07 1.59 -6.59
C ALA A 113 5.48 2.78 -7.47
N HIS A 114 6.70 2.79 -8.02
CA HIS A 114 7.12 3.83 -8.96
C HIS A 114 6.30 3.79 -10.27
N ILE A 115 5.83 2.63 -10.71
CA ILE A 115 5.06 2.50 -11.95
C ILE A 115 3.74 3.31 -11.88
N PRO A 116 2.81 3.03 -10.93
CA PRO A 116 1.58 3.80 -10.83
C PRO A 116 1.84 5.27 -10.47
N ALA A 117 2.86 5.56 -9.65
CA ALA A 117 3.22 6.94 -9.29
C ALA A 117 3.69 7.75 -10.51
N LEU A 118 4.57 7.20 -11.35
CA LEU A 118 5.09 7.87 -12.54
C LEU A 118 4.06 7.98 -13.65
N LEU A 119 3.19 6.98 -13.80
CA LEU A 119 2.07 7.06 -14.73
C LEU A 119 1.12 8.20 -14.35
N ARG A 120 0.75 8.31 -13.06
CA ARG A 120 -0.03 9.45 -12.56
C ARG A 120 0.71 10.77 -12.71
N ALA A 121 2.04 10.77 -12.54
CA ALA A 121 2.87 11.95 -12.72
C ALA A 121 2.86 12.45 -14.18
N LEU A 122 3.04 11.55 -15.15
CA LEU A 122 3.04 11.88 -16.57
C LEU A 122 1.74 12.57 -16.99
N VAL A 123 0.62 12.05 -16.50
CA VAL A 123 -0.71 12.63 -16.69
C VAL A 123 -0.79 14.05 -16.12
N GLY A 124 -0.32 14.24 -14.89
CA GLY A 124 -0.29 15.56 -14.24
C GLY A 124 0.55 16.57 -15.02
N CYS A 125 1.72 16.16 -15.53
CA CYS A 125 2.56 17.04 -16.35
C CYS A 125 1.87 17.51 -17.63
N GLY A 126 1.13 16.62 -18.31
CA GLY A 126 0.37 16.97 -19.52
C GLY A 126 -0.74 17.97 -19.23
N TRP A 127 -1.56 17.69 -18.21
CA TRP A 127 -2.62 18.61 -17.76
C TRP A 127 -2.06 19.94 -17.25
N TYR A 128 -0.91 19.92 -16.60
CA TYR A 128 -0.23 21.15 -16.17
C TYR A 128 0.08 22.08 -17.33
N GLY A 129 0.59 21.52 -18.44
CA GLY A 129 0.83 22.29 -19.67
C GLY A 129 -0.46 22.85 -20.25
N ILE A 130 -1.50 22.03 -20.37
CA ILE A 130 -2.81 22.42 -20.94
C ILE A 130 -3.44 23.56 -20.14
N GLU A 131 -3.54 23.43 -18.82
CA GLU A 131 -4.13 24.46 -17.97
C GLU A 131 -3.30 25.74 -17.98
N THR A 132 -1.96 25.63 -18.02
CA THR A 132 -1.10 26.81 -18.19
C THR A 132 -1.36 27.51 -19.52
N TRP A 133 -1.62 26.74 -20.59
CA TRP A 133 -2.02 27.29 -21.89
C TRP A 133 -3.35 28.04 -21.80
N ILE A 134 -4.36 27.45 -21.18
CA ILE A 134 -5.67 28.10 -20.97
C ILE A 134 -5.52 29.42 -20.19
N GLY A 135 -4.69 29.44 -19.13
CA GLY A 135 -4.40 30.65 -18.38
C GLY A 135 -3.69 31.72 -19.22
N GLY A 136 -2.74 31.31 -20.07
CA GLY A 136 -2.09 32.20 -21.03
C GLY A 136 -3.04 32.75 -22.10
N GLU A 137 -3.92 31.91 -22.62
CA GLU A 137 -4.96 32.28 -23.60
C GLU A 137 -5.94 33.30 -23.01
N ALA A 138 -6.32 33.14 -21.74
CA ALA A 138 -7.17 34.11 -21.04
C ALA A 138 -6.51 35.49 -20.96
N ILE A 139 -5.20 35.55 -20.69
CA ILE A 139 -4.44 36.81 -20.73
C ILE A 139 -4.46 37.37 -22.16
N PHE A 140 -4.13 36.55 -23.16
CA PHE A 140 -4.04 36.96 -24.56
C PHE A 140 -5.36 37.53 -25.10
N ILE A 141 -6.48 36.81 -24.94
CA ILE A 141 -7.78 37.21 -25.47
C ILE A 141 -8.24 38.55 -24.86
N LEU A 142 -7.90 38.78 -23.59
CA LEU A 142 -8.29 39.99 -22.86
C LEU A 142 -7.25 41.13 -22.99
N LEU A 143 -6.21 40.96 -23.82
CA LEU A 143 -5.31 42.06 -24.19
C LEU A 143 -6.04 43.12 -25.04
N PRO A 144 -5.63 44.40 -24.93
CA PRO A 144 -6.11 45.46 -25.82
C PRO A 144 -5.90 45.12 -27.30
N LYS A 145 -6.87 45.49 -28.15
CA LYS A 145 -6.87 45.19 -29.60
C LYS A 145 -5.56 45.59 -30.31
N PHE A 146 -4.99 46.75 -29.99
CA PHE A 146 -3.76 47.22 -30.64
C PHE A 146 -2.54 46.31 -30.38
N ILE A 147 -2.51 45.58 -29.26
CA ILE A 147 -1.46 44.58 -28.98
C ILE A 147 -1.74 43.31 -29.77
N LYS A 148 -3.01 42.87 -29.81
CA LYS A 148 -3.45 41.70 -30.59
C LYS A 148 -3.27 41.87 -32.09
N GLU A 149 -3.30 43.09 -32.62
CA GLU A 149 -3.07 43.40 -34.04
C GLU A 149 -1.59 43.60 -34.40
N SER A 150 -0.67 43.49 -33.44
CA SER A 150 0.76 43.62 -33.69
C SER A 150 1.33 42.45 -34.51
N SER A 151 2.51 42.65 -35.10
CA SER A 151 3.22 41.59 -35.83
C SER A 151 3.58 40.38 -34.97
N TRP A 152 3.59 40.52 -33.63
CA TRP A 152 3.87 39.44 -32.68
C TRP A 152 2.71 38.44 -32.54
N SER A 153 1.53 38.78 -33.04
CA SER A 153 0.38 37.86 -33.10
C SER A 153 0.39 36.96 -34.34
N GLN A 154 1.37 37.12 -35.23
CA GLN A 154 1.48 36.27 -36.41
C GLN A 154 1.94 34.86 -36.04
N PHE A 155 1.34 33.84 -36.65
CA PHE A 155 1.67 32.44 -36.41
C PHE A 155 3.10 32.12 -36.88
N TRP A 156 3.91 31.54 -35.98
CA TRP A 156 5.27 31.09 -36.29
C TRP A 156 5.33 29.56 -36.42
N PRO A 157 5.56 28.99 -37.63
CA PRO A 157 5.45 27.54 -37.87
C PRO A 157 6.33 26.66 -36.96
N TRP A 158 7.56 27.10 -36.69
CA TRP A 158 8.50 26.35 -35.84
C TRP A 158 8.07 26.35 -34.36
N LEU A 159 7.38 27.39 -33.91
CA LEU A 159 6.84 27.50 -32.56
C LEU A 159 5.49 26.76 -32.45
N GLY A 160 4.69 26.82 -33.52
CA GLY A 160 3.36 26.23 -33.59
C GLY A 160 2.27 27.12 -32.98
N THR A 161 2.56 28.39 -32.71
CA THR A 161 1.64 29.42 -32.19
C THR A 161 2.24 30.80 -32.49
N SER A 162 1.57 31.90 -32.13
CA SER A 162 2.15 33.24 -32.20
C SER A 162 3.10 33.51 -31.03
N PRO A 163 4.17 34.29 -31.25
CA PRO A 163 5.04 34.75 -30.17
C PRO A 163 4.31 35.43 -29.01
N LEU A 164 3.24 36.19 -29.30
CA LEU A 164 2.47 36.90 -28.29
C LEU A 164 1.66 35.93 -27.41
N GLU A 165 0.96 34.96 -28.00
CA GLU A 165 0.26 33.92 -27.24
C GLU A 165 1.23 33.11 -26.38
N PHE A 166 2.39 32.72 -26.95
CA PHE A 166 3.43 32.02 -26.20
C PHE A 166 4.01 32.87 -25.06
N ALA A 167 4.18 34.19 -25.26
CA ALA A 167 4.62 35.08 -24.19
C ALA A 167 3.59 35.15 -23.05
N CYS A 168 2.29 35.22 -23.35
CA CYS A 168 1.22 35.16 -22.35
C CYS A 168 1.24 33.83 -21.58
N PHE A 169 1.46 32.71 -22.27
CA PHE A 169 1.69 31.40 -21.64
C PHE A 169 2.88 31.42 -20.67
N ILE A 170 4.02 31.97 -21.08
CA ILE A 170 5.21 32.07 -20.21
C ILE A 170 4.96 33.00 -19.00
N VAL A 171 4.27 34.12 -19.19
CA VAL A 171 3.90 35.02 -18.09
C VAL A 171 3.06 34.28 -17.05
N PHE A 172 2.04 33.55 -17.50
CA PHE A 172 1.19 32.76 -16.62
C PHE A 172 1.97 31.62 -15.96
N TRP A 173 2.84 30.93 -16.69
CA TRP A 173 3.73 29.89 -16.17
C TRP A 173 4.63 30.42 -15.04
N VAL A 174 5.27 31.58 -15.22
CA VAL A 174 6.09 32.22 -14.18
C VAL A 174 5.26 32.59 -12.97
N ALA A 175 4.05 33.12 -13.16
CA ALA A 175 3.15 33.48 -12.06
C ALA A 175 2.82 32.26 -11.19
N GLN A 176 2.54 31.10 -11.79
CA GLN A 176 2.25 29.87 -11.06
C GLN A 176 3.42 29.38 -10.20
N LEU A 177 4.68 29.50 -10.69
CA LEU A 177 5.86 29.07 -9.93
C LEU A 177 6.03 29.79 -8.59
N THR A 178 5.56 31.04 -8.48
CA THR A 178 5.66 31.83 -7.25
C THR A 178 4.89 31.20 -6.08
N VAL A 179 3.75 30.58 -6.39
CA VAL A 179 2.90 29.88 -5.41
C VAL A 179 3.50 28.50 -5.10
N VAL A 180 3.90 27.77 -6.13
CA VAL A 180 4.50 26.43 -6.00
C VAL A 180 5.72 26.45 -5.07
N TRP A 181 6.52 27.51 -5.10
CA TRP A 181 7.71 27.66 -4.26
C TRP A 181 7.40 27.67 -2.76
N LYS A 182 6.19 28.09 -2.36
CA LYS A 182 5.74 28.08 -0.96
C LYS A 182 5.36 26.67 -0.45
N GLY A 183 5.36 25.66 -1.31
CA GLY A 183 5.04 24.26 -0.94
C GLY A 183 3.56 24.06 -0.58
N MET A 184 3.25 22.95 0.10
CA MET A 184 1.86 22.56 0.43
C MET A 184 1.11 23.60 1.27
N GLU A 185 1.79 24.31 2.17
CA GLU A 185 1.17 25.39 2.96
C GLU A 185 0.75 26.57 2.06
N GLY A 186 1.53 26.88 1.03
CA GLY A 186 1.17 27.87 0.02
C GLY A 186 -0.07 27.46 -0.77
N ILE A 187 -0.16 26.19 -1.16
CA ILE A 187 -1.33 25.61 -1.84
C ILE A 187 -2.56 25.70 -0.94
N ARG A 188 -2.45 25.28 0.33
CA ARG A 188 -3.54 25.37 1.31
C ARG A 188 -4.09 26.79 1.44
N GLN A 189 -3.21 27.80 1.55
CA GLN A 189 -3.61 29.20 1.65
C GLN A 189 -4.25 29.69 0.35
N LEU A 190 -3.68 29.36 -0.81
CA LEU A 190 -4.24 29.71 -2.10
C LEU A 190 -5.68 29.18 -2.21
N GLU A 191 -5.91 27.89 -1.98
CA GLU A 191 -7.24 27.28 -2.10
C GLU A 191 -8.25 27.92 -1.12
N LYS A 192 -7.85 28.07 0.15
CA LYS A 192 -8.71 28.63 1.19
C LYS A 192 -9.18 30.05 0.90
N TYR A 193 -8.29 30.92 0.42
CA TYR A 193 -8.63 32.32 0.17
C TYR A 193 -9.22 32.57 -1.21
N SER A 194 -8.92 31.71 -2.19
CA SER A 194 -9.49 31.81 -3.54
C SER A 194 -10.94 31.31 -3.59
N ALA A 195 -11.30 30.30 -2.78
CA ALA A 195 -12.63 29.70 -2.81
C ALA A 195 -13.79 30.72 -2.65
N PRO A 196 -13.80 31.65 -1.68
CA PRO A 196 -14.84 32.68 -1.59
C PRO A 196 -14.89 33.60 -2.81
N ILE A 197 -13.72 33.99 -3.34
CA ILE A 197 -13.61 34.88 -4.51
C ILE A 197 -14.23 34.21 -5.73
N LEU A 198 -13.86 32.93 -5.97
CA LEU A 198 -14.36 32.14 -7.08
C LEU A 198 -15.87 31.92 -7.01
N ILE A 199 -16.41 31.65 -5.82
CA ILE A 199 -17.87 31.56 -5.59
C ILE A 199 -18.55 32.90 -5.93
N THR A 200 -18.02 34.02 -5.44
CA THR A 200 -18.58 35.34 -5.71
C THR A 200 -18.58 35.67 -7.19
N LEU A 201 -17.45 35.47 -7.89
CA LEU A 201 -17.35 35.74 -9.33
C LEU A 201 -18.30 34.86 -10.14
N THR A 202 -18.42 33.59 -9.78
CA THR A 202 -19.36 32.65 -10.42
C THR A 202 -20.81 33.07 -10.20
N ALA A 203 -21.16 33.50 -8.98
CA ALA A 203 -22.50 33.99 -8.67
C ALA A 203 -22.82 35.30 -9.42
N CYS A 204 -21.84 36.21 -9.55
CA CYS A 204 -21.98 37.43 -10.34
C CYS A 204 -22.23 37.12 -11.82
N LEU A 205 -21.53 36.14 -12.39
CA LEU A 205 -21.75 35.71 -13.78
C LEU A 205 -23.16 35.13 -13.98
N LEU A 206 -23.62 34.28 -13.04
CA LEU A 206 -24.98 33.74 -13.08
C LEU A 206 -26.03 34.85 -12.94
N ALA A 207 -25.82 35.81 -12.04
CA ALA A 207 -26.74 36.93 -11.86
C ALA A 207 -26.80 37.81 -13.12
N TRP A 208 -25.65 38.07 -13.75
CA TRP A 208 -25.59 38.77 -15.03
C TRP A 208 -26.39 38.03 -16.11
N ALA A 209 -26.19 36.72 -16.24
CA ALA A 209 -26.91 35.90 -17.22
C ALA A 209 -28.42 35.89 -16.94
N TYR A 210 -28.83 35.75 -15.69
CA TYR A 210 -30.24 35.80 -15.27
C TYR A 210 -30.93 37.11 -15.67
N VAL A 211 -30.28 38.25 -15.39
CA VAL A 211 -30.86 39.57 -15.71
C VAL A 211 -30.96 39.77 -17.21
N ASN A 212 -29.91 39.44 -17.97
CA ASN A 212 -29.88 39.68 -19.42
C ASN A 212 -30.74 38.69 -20.22
N ALA A 213 -30.95 37.47 -19.72
CA ALA A 213 -31.84 36.49 -20.35
C ALA A 213 -33.32 36.69 -20.01
N GLY A 214 -33.67 37.60 -19.10
CA GLY A 214 -35.06 37.80 -18.66
C GLY A 214 -35.57 36.75 -17.65
N GLY A 215 -34.66 36.16 -16.88
CA GLY A 215 -34.96 35.22 -15.80
C GLY A 215 -34.76 33.74 -16.14
N PHE A 216 -34.91 32.87 -15.13
CA PHE A 216 -34.63 31.42 -15.25
C PHE A 216 -35.50 30.71 -16.31
N GLY A 217 -36.74 31.15 -16.52
CA GLY A 217 -37.65 30.55 -17.50
C GLY A 217 -37.10 30.62 -18.92
N HIS A 218 -36.62 31.79 -19.33
CA HIS A 218 -36.00 31.99 -20.64
C HIS A 218 -34.58 31.42 -20.69
N MET A 219 -33.81 31.56 -19.61
CA MET A 219 -32.45 31.03 -19.54
C MET A 219 -32.40 29.50 -19.67
N LEU A 220 -33.40 28.78 -19.15
CA LEU A 220 -33.45 27.32 -19.11
C LEU A 220 -34.49 26.72 -20.10
N ALA A 221 -34.89 27.49 -21.11
CA ALA A 221 -35.92 27.11 -22.08
C ALA A 221 -35.46 26.04 -23.09
N LEU A 222 -34.15 25.78 -23.18
CA LEU A 222 -33.58 24.77 -24.08
C LEU A 222 -33.96 23.35 -23.62
N SER A 223 -34.90 22.76 -24.36
CA SER A 223 -35.30 21.35 -24.22
C SER A 223 -34.24 20.40 -24.80
N SER A 224 -34.28 19.13 -24.38
CA SER A 224 -33.45 18.08 -24.95
C SER A 224 -33.65 17.99 -26.46
N ARG A 225 -32.55 17.92 -27.22
CA ARG A 225 -32.54 17.66 -28.67
C ARG A 225 -32.46 16.16 -28.99
N LEU A 226 -32.34 15.33 -27.96
CA LEU A 226 -32.15 13.88 -28.07
C LEU A 226 -33.48 13.13 -27.84
N SER A 227 -33.72 12.10 -28.63
CA SER A 227 -34.70 11.05 -28.31
C SER A 227 -34.26 10.22 -27.11
N SER A 228 -35.18 9.43 -26.53
CA SER A 228 -34.87 8.57 -25.38
C SER A 228 -33.73 7.58 -25.65
N SER A 229 -33.66 7.00 -26.85
CA SER A 229 -32.59 6.06 -27.22
C SER A 229 -31.24 6.76 -27.40
N GLU A 230 -31.23 7.93 -28.04
CA GLU A 230 -30.01 8.73 -28.23
C GLU A 230 -29.49 9.25 -26.89
N PHE A 231 -30.38 9.62 -25.98
CA PHE A 231 -30.01 10.00 -24.63
C PHE A 231 -29.25 8.88 -23.92
N TRP A 232 -29.78 7.65 -23.88
CA TRP A 232 -29.10 6.55 -23.19
C TRP A 232 -27.78 6.15 -23.87
N ALA A 233 -27.71 6.24 -25.20
CA ALA A 233 -26.47 6.01 -25.94
C ALA A 233 -25.39 7.06 -25.59
N LEU A 234 -25.79 8.31 -25.34
CA LEU A 234 -24.88 9.39 -24.94
C LEU A 234 -24.58 9.38 -23.43
N PHE A 235 -25.53 8.96 -22.60
CA PHE A 235 -25.46 9.02 -21.14
C PHE A 235 -24.30 8.20 -20.58
N PHE A 236 -24.16 6.93 -20.95
CA PHE A 236 -23.12 6.07 -20.38
C PHE A 236 -21.69 6.55 -20.74
N PRO A 237 -21.37 6.88 -22.00
CA PRO A 237 -20.06 7.46 -22.33
C PRO A 237 -19.79 8.79 -21.62
N SER A 238 -20.82 9.64 -21.47
CA SER A 238 -20.71 10.93 -20.77
C SER A 238 -20.49 10.74 -19.27
N LEU A 239 -21.21 9.80 -18.65
CA LEU A 239 -21.04 9.43 -17.25
C LEU A 239 -19.62 8.92 -17.00
N THR A 240 -19.13 8.01 -17.84
CA THR A 240 -17.75 7.49 -17.76
C THR A 240 -16.72 8.60 -17.93
N ALA A 241 -16.89 9.52 -18.88
CA ALA A 241 -16.00 10.68 -19.03
C ALA A 241 -15.95 11.53 -17.77
N ASN A 242 -17.10 11.82 -17.17
CA ASN A 242 -17.20 12.62 -15.95
C ASN A 242 -16.56 11.93 -14.74
N ILE A 243 -16.71 10.60 -14.59
CA ILE A 243 -16.00 9.85 -13.54
C ILE A 243 -14.49 9.94 -13.76
N SER A 244 -14.05 9.75 -15.01
CA SER A 244 -12.64 9.71 -15.39
C SER A 244 -11.94 11.05 -15.21
N PHE A 245 -12.67 12.15 -15.40
CA PHE A 245 -12.20 13.50 -15.23
C PHE A 245 -11.56 13.73 -13.85
N TRP A 246 -12.19 13.21 -12.80
CA TRP A 246 -11.69 13.33 -11.42
C TRP A 246 -11.02 12.05 -10.89
N ALA A 247 -11.07 10.93 -11.61
CA ALA A 247 -10.49 9.66 -11.17
C ALA A 247 -8.98 9.73 -10.87
N THR A 248 -8.23 10.47 -11.68
CA THR A 248 -6.77 10.61 -11.47
C THR A 248 -6.44 11.36 -10.18
N LEU A 249 -7.26 12.34 -9.79
CA LEU A 249 -7.13 13.03 -8.51
C LEU A 249 -7.59 12.15 -7.36
N ALA A 250 -8.68 11.40 -7.53
CA ALA A 250 -9.16 10.44 -6.53
C ALA A 250 -8.08 9.40 -6.18
N LEU A 251 -7.31 8.97 -7.18
CA LEU A 251 -6.18 8.05 -7.00
C LEU A 251 -5.09 8.63 -6.08
N ASN A 252 -4.71 9.90 -6.28
CA ASN A 252 -3.64 10.53 -5.51
C ASN A 252 -4.12 11.44 -4.37
N ILE A 253 -5.39 11.34 -3.99
CA ILE A 253 -5.96 12.15 -2.90
C ILE A 253 -5.23 12.00 -1.54
N PRO A 254 -4.52 10.89 -1.21
CA PRO A 254 -3.66 10.82 -0.03
C PRO A 254 -2.61 11.92 0.07
N ASP A 255 -2.19 12.49 -1.06
CA ASP A 255 -1.28 13.63 -1.08
C ASP A 255 -1.86 14.86 -0.35
N PHE A 256 -3.19 14.95 -0.25
CA PHE A 256 -3.93 15.99 0.48
C PHE A 256 -4.49 15.48 1.81
N THR A 257 -5.11 14.30 1.83
CA THR A 257 -5.78 13.79 3.04
C THR A 257 -4.79 13.48 4.16
N ARG A 258 -3.50 13.27 3.86
CA ARG A 258 -2.43 13.20 4.88
C ARG A 258 -2.33 14.40 5.80
N TYR A 259 -2.87 15.56 5.40
CA TYR A 259 -2.92 16.76 6.22
C TYR A 259 -4.25 16.95 6.96
N ALA A 260 -5.23 16.05 6.79
CA ALA A 260 -6.53 16.14 7.45
C ALA A 260 -6.43 15.85 8.95
N LYS A 261 -7.11 16.65 9.77
CA LYS A 261 -7.10 16.53 11.24
C LYS A 261 -7.77 15.25 11.73
N SER A 262 -8.82 14.81 11.04
CA SER A 262 -9.60 13.62 11.43
C SER A 262 -10.23 12.94 10.21
N GLN A 263 -10.64 11.68 10.40
CA GLN A 263 -11.37 10.92 9.39
C GLN A 263 -12.71 11.59 9.02
N THR A 264 -13.36 12.22 10.00
CA THR A 264 -14.58 12.99 9.80
C THR A 264 -14.33 14.23 8.93
N ASP A 265 -13.25 14.97 9.18
CA ASP A 265 -12.87 16.13 8.36
C ASP A 265 -12.60 15.72 6.90
N GLN A 266 -11.95 14.57 6.69
CA GLN A 266 -11.73 14.01 5.36
C GLN A 266 -13.07 13.72 4.66
N ILE A 267 -13.94 12.93 5.29
CA ILE A 267 -15.20 12.47 4.67
C ILE A 267 -16.11 13.66 4.34
N ILE A 268 -16.31 14.57 5.29
CA ILE A 268 -17.15 15.76 5.09
C ILE A 268 -16.55 16.66 4.01
N GLY A 269 -15.23 16.87 4.04
CA GLY A 269 -14.53 17.67 3.05
C GLY A 269 -14.67 17.10 1.63
N GLN A 270 -14.51 15.79 1.47
CA GLN A 270 -14.62 15.10 0.18
C GLN A 270 -16.07 15.02 -0.34
N ALA A 271 -17.06 14.96 0.55
CA ALA A 271 -18.47 15.06 0.17
C ALA A 271 -18.81 16.41 -0.48
N GLY A 272 -17.94 17.42 -0.35
CA GLY A 272 -18.03 18.69 -1.07
C GLY A 272 -17.96 18.55 -2.59
N LEU A 273 -17.23 17.57 -3.14
CA LEU A 273 -17.06 17.40 -4.59
C LEU A 273 -18.40 17.36 -5.35
N PRO A 274 -19.32 16.40 -5.10
CA PRO A 274 -20.57 16.33 -5.86
C PRO A 274 -21.45 17.58 -5.68
N ILE A 275 -21.38 18.24 -4.52
CA ILE A 275 -22.15 19.46 -4.23
C ILE A 275 -21.63 20.62 -5.08
N PHE A 276 -20.34 20.93 -4.98
CA PHE A 276 -19.75 22.05 -5.71
C PHE A 276 -19.71 21.81 -7.21
N MET A 277 -19.43 20.57 -7.64
CA MET A 277 -19.47 20.20 -9.05
C MET A 277 -20.88 20.34 -9.62
N GLY A 278 -21.91 19.89 -8.90
CA GLY A 278 -23.31 20.10 -9.32
C GLY A 278 -23.68 21.58 -9.43
N ALA A 279 -23.31 22.38 -8.43
CA ALA A 279 -23.58 23.82 -8.43
C ALA A 279 -22.85 24.57 -9.56
N PHE A 280 -21.57 24.28 -9.79
CA PHE A 280 -20.81 24.91 -10.86
C PHE A 280 -21.26 24.45 -12.25
N THR A 281 -21.61 23.17 -12.39
CA THR A 281 -22.21 22.64 -13.63
C THR A 281 -23.53 23.34 -13.95
N PHE A 282 -24.38 23.57 -12.95
CA PHE A 282 -25.59 24.36 -13.14
C PHE A 282 -25.28 25.75 -13.68
N VAL A 283 -24.30 26.45 -13.09
CA VAL A 283 -23.90 27.79 -13.57
C VAL A 283 -23.40 27.71 -15.01
N GLY A 284 -22.49 26.79 -15.32
CA GLY A 284 -21.95 26.64 -16.67
C GLY A 284 -23.04 26.36 -17.71
N LEU A 285 -23.97 25.47 -17.40
CA LEU A 285 -25.08 25.14 -18.29
C LEU A 285 -26.10 26.27 -18.43
N ALA A 286 -26.48 26.89 -17.31
CA ALA A 286 -27.45 28.00 -17.30
C ALA A 286 -26.91 29.20 -18.07
N VAL A 287 -25.65 29.58 -17.82
CA VAL A 287 -24.99 30.69 -18.51
C VAL A 287 -24.81 30.36 -19.98
N THR A 288 -24.32 29.16 -20.34
CA THR A 288 -24.19 28.75 -21.76
C THR A 288 -25.53 28.76 -22.49
N SER A 289 -26.58 28.22 -21.88
CA SER A 289 -27.95 28.24 -22.41
C SER A 289 -28.47 29.68 -22.62
N SER A 290 -28.17 30.58 -21.68
CA SER A 290 -28.55 32.00 -21.76
C SER A 290 -27.96 32.74 -22.96
N THR A 291 -26.79 32.30 -23.45
CA THR A 291 -26.11 32.99 -24.57
C THR A 291 -26.90 32.93 -25.87
N THR A 292 -27.73 31.90 -26.05
CA THR A 292 -28.65 31.80 -27.19
C THR A 292 -29.70 32.92 -27.16
N VAL A 293 -30.18 33.26 -25.97
CA VAL A 293 -31.18 34.32 -25.75
C VAL A 293 -30.54 35.70 -25.84
N ILE A 294 -29.34 35.86 -25.27
CA ILE A 294 -28.64 37.16 -25.19
C ILE A 294 -27.97 37.54 -26.52
N PHE A 295 -27.29 36.59 -27.17
CA PHE A 295 -26.44 36.84 -28.34
C PHE A 295 -26.91 36.12 -29.62
N GLY A 296 -27.99 35.33 -29.55
CA GLY A 296 -28.52 34.59 -30.72
C GLY A 296 -27.72 33.34 -31.11
N ARG A 297 -26.68 32.97 -30.35
CA ARG A 297 -25.85 31.78 -30.59
C ARG A 297 -25.33 31.20 -29.27
N VAL A 298 -25.05 29.90 -29.25
CA VAL A 298 -24.43 29.24 -28.10
C VAL A 298 -22.95 29.66 -28.01
N ILE A 299 -22.50 30.08 -26.83
CA ILE A 299 -21.09 30.32 -26.51
C ILE A 299 -20.73 29.43 -25.31
N SER A 300 -20.04 28.32 -25.59
CA SER A 300 -19.65 27.33 -24.58
C SER A 300 -18.32 27.65 -23.89
N SER A 301 -17.53 28.59 -24.44
CA SER A 301 -16.28 29.04 -23.86
C SER A 301 -16.49 30.21 -22.88
N PRO A 302 -16.11 30.08 -21.61
CA PRO A 302 -16.24 31.17 -20.63
C PRO A 302 -15.33 32.36 -20.98
N ILE A 303 -14.19 32.12 -21.60
CA ILE A 303 -13.24 33.18 -22.00
C ILE A 303 -13.82 34.01 -23.15
N GLN A 304 -14.36 33.34 -24.18
CA GLN A 304 -15.00 34.03 -25.30
C GLN A 304 -16.28 34.75 -24.86
N LEU A 305 -17.05 34.16 -23.93
CA LEU A 305 -18.23 34.82 -23.37
C LEU A 305 -17.84 36.14 -22.69
N LEU A 306 -16.81 36.13 -21.85
CA LEU A 306 -16.36 37.34 -21.15
C LEU A 306 -15.82 38.42 -22.10
N GLU A 307 -15.19 38.03 -23.22
CA GLU A 307 -14.83 38.96 -24.30
C GLU A 307 -16.08 39.60 -24.95
N GLN A 308 -17.14 38.82 -25.18
CA GLN A 308 -18.40 39.29 -25.79
C GLN A 308 -19.21 40.19 -24.85
N ILE A 309 -19.20 39.94 -23.54
CA ILE A 309 -19.85 40.82 -22.56
C ILE A 309 -19.21 42.23 -22.64
N GLY A 310 -17.89 42.28 -22.80
CA GLY A 310 -17.15 43.51 -22.97
C GLY A 310 -17.16 44.43 -21.76
N GLY A 311 -16.48 45.57 -21.89
CA GLY A 311 -16.33 46.57 -20.83
C GLY A 311 -15.06 46.39 -19.99
N PHE A 312 -14.44 47.51 -19.62
CA PHE A 312 -13.15 47.53 -18.94
C PHE A 312 -13.16 46.80 -17.59
N ILE A 313 -14.22 46.98 -16.80
CA ILE A 313 -14.36 46.35 -15.49
C ILE A 313 -14.54 44.84 -15.63
N THR A 314 -15.44 44.40 -16.52
CA THR A 314 -15.67 42.98 -16.81
C THR A 314 -14.39 42.31 -17.28
N MET A 315 -13.62 42.96 -18.15
CA MET A 315 -12.34 42.46 -18.65
C MET A 315 -11.33 42.25 -17.50
N ILE A 316 -11.19 43.21 -16.58
CA ILE A 316 -10.31 43.05 -15.41
C ILE A 316 -10.77 41.90 -14.51
N LEU A 317 -12.07 41.84 -14.20
CA LEU A 317 -12.64 40.77 -13.38
C LEU A 317 -12.50 39.40 -14.05
N ALA A 318 -12.61 39.34 -15.37
CA ALA A 318 -12.40 38.13 -16.18
C ALA A 318 -10.94 37.66 -16.12
N ILE A 319 -9.97 38.56 -16.34
CA ILE A 319 -8.55 38.22 -16.24
C ILE A 319 -8.24 37.67 -14.85
N ILE A 320 -8.64 38.39 -13.80
CA ILE A 320 -8.38 37.98 -12.41
C ILE A 320 -9.08 36.66 -12.10
N GLY A 321 -10.35 36.53 -12.44
CA GLY A 321 -11.17 35.37 -12.16
C GLY A 321 -10.68 34.10 -12.86
N ILE A 322 -10.45 34.17 -14.17
CA ILE A 322 -9.95 33.02 -14.94
C ILE A 322 -8.52 32.68 -14.50
N SER A 323 -7.65 33.68 -14.34
CA SER A 323 -6.28 33.43 -13.88
C SER A 323 -6.26 32.75 -12.51
N LEU A 324 -7.11 33.20 -11.58
CA LEU A 324 -7.21 32.62 -10.25
C LEU A 324 -7.78 31.19 -10.29
N ALA A 325 -8.85 30.97 -11.05
CA ALA A 325 -9.49 29.65 -11.24
C ALA A 325 -8.52 28.62 -11.85
N THR A 326 -7.77 29.03 -12.87
CA THR A 326 -6.75 28.19 -13.49
C THR A 326 -5.58 27.97 -12.54
N LEU A 327 -5.15 28.99 -11.79
CA LEU A 327 -4.06 28.86 -10.82
C LEU A 327 -4.38 27.86 -9.70
N THR A 328 -5.57 27.93 -9.10
CA THR A 328 -6.02 26.99 -8.05
C THR A 328 -6.10 25.57 -8.58
N THR A 329 -6.83 25.39 -9.69
CA THR A 329 -7.03 24.08 -10.30
C THR A 329 -5.70 23.44 -10.68
N ASN A 330 -4.83 24.20 -11.35
CA ASN A 330 -3.63 23.64 -11.95
C ASN A 330 -2.58 23.24 -10.92
N ILE A 331 -2.37 24.07 -9.89
CA ILE A 331 -1.38 23.76 -8.86
C ILE A 331 -1.81 22.54 -8.05
N ALA A 332 -3.06 22.52 -7.57
CA ALA A 332 -3.55 21.40 -6.78
C ALA A 332 -3.65 20.10 -7.61
N ALA A 333 -4.33 20.11 -8.76
CA ALA A 333 -4.60 18.88 -9.52
C ALA A 333 -3.34 18.31 -10.19
N ASN A 334 -2.48 19.18 -10.71
CA ASN A 334 -1.51 18.79 -11.74
C ASN A 334 -0.04 18.90 -11.29
N VAL A 335 0.27 19.64 -10.22
CA VAL A 335 1.65 19.79 -9.72
C VAL A 335 1.97 18.82 -8.58
N VAL A 336 1.02 18.60 -7.67
CA VAL A 336 1.25 17.84 -6.42
C VAL A 336 1.63 16.39 -6.69
N ALA A 337 0.87 15.68 -7.52
CA ALA A 337 1.10 14.26 -7.78
C ALA A 337 2.46 13.99 -8.44
N PRO A 338 2.83 14.70 -9.53
CA PRO A 338 4.14 14.51 -10.14
C PRO A 338 5.31 14.89 -9.22
N ALA A 339 5.16 15.95 -8.42
CA ALA A 339 6.17 16.33 -7.43
C ALA A 339 6.40 15.18 -6.42
N ASN A 340 5.32 14.66 -5.81
CA ASN A 340 5.42 13.55 -4.86
C ASN A 340 5.95 12.26 -5.50
N ALA A 341 5.60 11.97 -6.76
CA ALA A 341 6.12 10.81 -7.48
C ALA A 341 7.64 10.90 -7.70
N LEU A 342 8.16 12.07 -8.08
CA LEU A 342 9.59 12.31 -8.25
C LEU A 342 10.35 12.24 -6.93
N VAL A 343 9.77 12.78 -5.86
CA VAL A 343 10.32 12.65 -4.50
C VAL A 343 10.38 11.17 -4.11
N SER A 344 9.31 10.40 -4.34
CA SER A 344 9.30 8.94 -4.06
C SER A 344 10.32 8.16 -4.90
N LEU A 345 10.53 8.56 -6.15
CA LEU A 345 11.48 7.90 -7.06
C LEU A 345 12.93 8.08 -6.62
N SER A 346 13.31 9.28 -6.17
CA SER A 346 14.67 9.55 -5.71
C SER A 346 14.67 10.60 -4.59
N PRO A 347 14.42 10.17 -3.33
CA PRO A 347 14.30 11.07 -2.18
C PRO A 347 15.55 11.91 -1.91
N SER A 348 16.72 11.42 -2.30
CA SER A 348 18.01 12.11 -2.16
C SER A 348 18.23 13.22 -3.20
N LYS A 349 17.53 13.19 -4.35
CA LYS A 349 17.69 14.17 -5.44
C LYS A 349 16.55 15.20 -5.46
N PHE A 350 15.33 14.74 -5.20
CA PHE A 350 14.12 15.54 -5.31
C PHE A 350 13.54 15.91 -3.94
N THR A 351 13.26 17.19 -3.77
CA THR A 351 12.30 17.72 -2.80
C THR A 351 11.00 18.06 -3.52
N PHE A 352 9.92 18.31 -2.80
CA PHE A 352 8.64 18.72 -3.38
C PHE A 352 8.82 19.91 -4.34
N ARG A 353 9.59 20.93 -3.93
CA ARG A 353 9.87 22.11 -4.76
C ARG A 353 10.62 21.78 -6.06
N ARG A 354 11.64 20.91 -5.98
CA ARG A 354 12.41 20.49 -7.17
C ARG A 354 11.56 19.62 -8.10
N GLY A 355 10.75 18.73 -7.53
CA GLY A 355 9.81 17.91 -8.28
C GLY A 355 8.80 18.79 -9.02
N ALA A 356 8.21 19.76 -8.32
CA ALA A 356 7.25 20.69 -8.89
C ALA A 356 7.85 21.58 -10.00
N LEU A 357 9.10 22.03 -9.87
CA LEU A 357 9.80 22.75 -10.94
C LEU A 357 9.99 21.87 -12.17
N LEU A 358 10.38 20.60 -11.99
CA LEU A 358 10.50 19.67 -13.11
C LEU A 358 9.15 19.42 -13.78
N THR A 359 8.07 19.26 -13.01
CA THR A 359 6.69 19.21 -13.55
C THR A 359 6.39 20.41 -14.43
N ALA A 360 6.73 21.61 -13.95
CA ALA A 360 6.47 22.85 -14.67
C ALA A 360 7.26 22.93 -15.99
N LEU A 361 8.52 22.49 -15.99
CA LEU A 361 9.34 22.41 -17.20
C LEU A 361 8.81 21.38 -18.20
N LEU A 362 8.42 20.19 -17.71
CA LEU A 362 7.84 19.15 -18.55
C LEU A 362 6.54 19.64 -19.23
N GLY A 363 5.71 20.44 -18.55
CA GLY A 363 4.52 21.03 -19.14
C GLY A 363 4.79 21.87 -20.41
N ILE A 364 5.95 22.53 -20.49
CA ILE A 364 6.39 23.23 -21.72
C ILE A 364 6.78 22.24 -22.81
N VAL A 365 7.51 21.19 -22.43
CA VAL A 365 7.98 20.13 -23.36
C VAL A 365 6.81 19.38 -24.02
N PHE A 366 5.67 19.26 -23.33
CA PHE A 366 4.44 18.70 -23.89
C PHE A 366 3.85 19.53 -25.04
N GLN A 367 4.25 20.80 -25.21
CA GLN A 367 3.78 21.70 -26.26
C GLN A 367 2.23 21.74 -26.37
N PRO A 368 1.52 22.11 -25.29
CA PRO A 368 0.06 22.03 -25.20
C PRO A 368 -0.68 22.78 -26.33
N TRP A 369 -0.14 23.89 -26.83
CA TRP A 369 -0.71 24.64 -27.95
C TRP A 369 -0.76 23.83 -29.25
N ARG A 370 0.21 22.94 -29.50
CA ARG A 370 0.17 22.03 -30.65
C ARG A 370 -0.84 20.91 -30.44
N LEU A 371 -0.93 20.39 -29.21
CA LEU A 371 -1.86 19.32 -28.86
C LEU A 371 -3.33 19.75 -29.00
N LEU A 372 -3.63 21.01 -28.70
CA LEU A 372 -4.98 21.56 -28.80
C LEU A 372 -5.39 21.98 -30.23
N GLN A 373 -4.45 22.13 -31.17
CA GLN A 373 -4.77 22.46 -32.56
C GLN A 373 -5.33 21.29 -33.37
N SER A 374 -5.00 20.04 -33.00
CA SER A 374 -5.47 18.84 -33.69
C SER A 374 -6.82 18.37 -33.15
N SER A 375 -7.90 19.12 -33.43
CA SER A 375 -9.32 18.76 -33.23
C SER A 375 -9.76 18.44 -31.79
N GLU A 376 -11.06 18.64 -31.51
CA GLU A 376 -11.76 18.45 -30.23
C GLU A 376 -11.54 17.07 -29.55
N SER A 377 -10.90 16.14 -30.25
CA SER A 377 -10.65 14.78 -29.81
C SER A 377 -9.57 14.64 -28.72
N PHE A 378 -8.58 15.53 -28.53
CA PHE A 378 -7.48 15.24 -27.60
C PHE A 378 -7.85 15.31 -26.11
N VAL A 379 -8.72 16.24 -25.67
CA VAL A 379 -9.21 16.28 -24.28
C VAL A 379 -9.99 15.00 -23.94
N TYR A 380 -10.78 14.52 -24.91
CA TYR A 380 -11.45 13.22 -24.82
C TYR A 380 -10.46 12.06 -24.95
N THR A 381 -9.46 12.10 -25.82
CA THR A 381 -8.51 10.99 -26.07
C THR A 381 -7.49 10.83 -24.93
N TRP A 382 -7.00 11.93 -24.35
CA TRP A 382 -6.17 11.92 -23.15
C TRP A 382 -7.03 11.56 -21.93
N GLY A 383 -8.23 12.13 -21.78
CA GLY A 383 -9.16 11.81 -20.70
C GLY A 383 -9.69 10.36 -20.68
N TYR A 384 -10.04 9.79 -21.83
CA TYR A 384 -10.57 8.42 -21.95
C TYR A 384 -9.47 7.34 -21.85
N ASN A 385 -8.24 7.59 -22.31
CA ASN A 385 -7.14 6.64 -22.12
C ASN A 385 -6.61 6.65 -20.67
N LEU A 386 -6.74 7.78 -19.96
CA LEU A 386 -6.51 7.89 -18.51
C LEU A 386 -7.56 7.13 -17.69
N ALA A 387 -8.81 7.08 -18.15
CA ALA A 387 -9.90 6.38 -17.48
C ALA A 387 -9.58 4.89 -17.26
N ALA A 388 -9.06 4.23 -18.30
CA ALA A 388 -8.66 2.83 -18.25
C ALA A 388 -7.47 2.63 -17.31
N LEU A 389 -6.50 3.54 -17.31
CA LEU A 389 -5.32 3.48 -16.45
C LEU A 389 -5.65 3.75 -14.97
N ALA A 390 -6.48 4.75 -14.70
CA ALA A 390 -6.96 5.09 -13.36
C ALA A 390 -7.89 3.99 -12.83
N ALA A 391 -8.79 3.43 -13.65
CA ALA A 391 -9.65 2.32 -13.25
C ALA A 391 -8.84 1.04 -12.94
N LEU A 392 -7.78 0.76 -13.71
CA LEU A 392 -6.87 -0.36 -13.43
C LEU A 392 -6.15 -0.16 -12.09
N ILE A 393 -5.61 1.04 -11.83
CA ILE A 393 -4.84 1.31 -10.61
C ILE A 393 -5.77 1.43 -9.38
N ILE A 394 -6.91 2.11 -9.51
CA ILE A 394 -7.95 2.22 -8.46
C ILE A 394 -8.59 0.86 -8.19
N GLY A 395 -8.73 -0.01 -9.19
CA GLY A 395 -9.20 -1.39 -9.04
C GLY A 395 -8.19 -2.32 -8.37
N ILE A 396 -6.89 -1.99 -8.40
CA ILE A 396 -5.82 -2.70 -7.69
C ILE A 396 -5.56 -2.09 -6.29
N LEU A 397 -5.84 -0.80 -6.09
CA LEU A 397 -5.70 -0.13 -4.79
C LEU A 397 -6.64 -0.61 -3.67
N PRO A 398 -7.80 -1.28 -3.85
CA PRO A 398 -8.58 -1.83 -2.77
C PRO A 398 -8.01 -3.21 -2.40
N VAL A 399 -6.69 -3.29 -2.22
CA VAL A 399 -6.08 -4.21 -1.25
C VAL A 399 -5.68 -3.36 -0.05
N ILE A 400 -6.63 -2.54 0.42
CA ILE A 400 -6.54 -1.91 1.74
C ILE A 400 -6.53 -3.06 2.76
N PRO A 401 -5.63 -3.06 3.75
CA PRO A 401 -5.58 -4.01 4.87
C PRO A 401 -6.81 -4.01 5.81
N GLY A 402 -8.02 -3.89 5.27
CA GLY A 402 -9.30 -3.93 5.99
C GLY A 402 -10.45 -4.60 5.22
N LEU A 403 -10.34 -4.81 3.90
CA LEU A 403 -11.36 -5.54 3.12
C LEU A 403 -11.04 -7.03 2.90
N LEU A 404 -9.77 -7.44 3.01
CA LEU A 404 -9.34 -8.84 3.06
C LEU A 404 -8.87 -9.29 4.45
N GLN A 405 -8.66 -8.37 5.39
CA GLN A 405 -8.81 -8.71 6.80
C GLN A 405 -10.30 -8.75 7.09
N LYS A 406 -10.90 -9.89 6.72
CA LYS A 406 -12.13 -10.37 7.33
C LYS A 406 -12.11 -9.95 8.79
N GLU A 407 -13.14 -9.23 9.21
CA GLU A 407 -13.48 -9.07 10.63
C GLU A 407 -13.10 -10.38 11.32
N ARG A 408 -12.07 -10.33 12.18
CA ARG A 408 -11.95 -11.36 13.19
C ARG A 408 -13.31 -11.34 13.88
N PRO A 409 -14.02 -12.48 13.97
CA PRO A 409 -15.31 -12.49 14.62
C PRO A 409 -15.16 -11.79 15.97
N ASN A 410 -16.04 -10.82 16.24
CA ASN A 410 -16.18 -10.13 17.50
C ASN A 410 -16.09 -11.17 18.64
N THR A 411 -14.89 -11.32 19.18
CA THR A 411 -14.69 -11.84 20.51
C THR A 411 -14.66 -10.58 21.35
N THR A 412 -15.87 -10.18 21.74
CA THR A 412 -16.14 -9.18 22.77
C THR A 412 -15.63 -9.71 24.10
N GLN A 413 -14.30 -9.79 24.22
CA GLN A 413 -13.58 -9.75 25.48
C GLN A 413 -12.30 -9.00 25.18
N ALA A 414 -12.31 -7.70 25.50
CA ALA A 414 -11.06 -7.02 25.80
C ALA A 414 -10.35 -7.86 26.87
N GLU A 415 -9.27 -8.54 26.52
CA GLU A 415 -8.37 -9.06 27.55
C GLU A 415 -7.80 -7.84 28.27
N PRO A 416 -7.96 -7.76 29.60
CA PRO A 416 -7.41 -6.67 30.38
C PRO A 416 -5.90 -6.58 30.14
N SER A 417 -5.43 -5.35 30.04
CA SER A 417 -4.03 -4.94 29.99
C SER A 417 -3.28 -5.26 31.29
N GLU A 418 -3.25 -6.54 31.67
CA GLU A 418 -2.49 -7.13 32.78
C GLU A 418 -2.54 -8.68 32.66
N VAL A 419 -2.16 -9.24 31.51
CA VAL A 419 -2.00 -10.70 31.41
C VAL A 419 -0.66 -11.07 32.03
N CYS A 420 -0.72 -11.70 33.21
CA CYS A 420 0.40 -12.44 33.79
C CYS A 420 1.06 -13.28 32.69
N ARG A 421 2.37 -13.14 32.48
CA ARG A 421 3.13 -13.97 31.54
C ARG A 421 3.03 -15.42 32.01
N GLU A 422 2.04 -16.17 31.52
CA GLU A 422 1.93 -17.60 31.77
C GLU A 422 3.05 -18.29 30.98
N ASN A 423 4.19 -18.46 31.65
CA ASN A 423 5.32 -19.23 31.13
C ASN A 423 5.03 -20.72 31.30
N ILE A 424 5.31 -21.52 30.27
CA ILE A 424 5.25 -22.98 30.36
C ILE A 424 6.65 -23.55 30.48
N LYS A 425 6.85 -24.42 31.47
CA LYS A 425 8.05 -25.24 31.56
C LYS A 425 7.84 -26.50 30.72
N LEU A 426 8.43 -26.49 29.53
CA LEU A 426 8.47 -27.68 28.68
C LEU A 426 9.23 -28.82 29.37
N PRO A 427 8.89 -30.09 29.10
CA PRO A 427 9.69 -31.22 29.54
C PRO A 427 11.14 -31.08 29.08
N ILE A 428 12.08 -31.32 30.00
CA ILE A 428 13.51 -31.33 29.69
C ILE A 428 13.92 -32.79 29.48
N VAL A 429 14.48 -33.07 28.31
CA VAL A 429 15.06 -34.36 27.96
C VAL A 429 16.57 -34.22 28.04
N ASP A 430 17.18 -34.94 28.99
CA ASP A 430 18.63 -35.02 29.09
C ASP A 430 19.13 -36.13 28.17
N PHE A 431 19.88 -35.73 27.14
CA PHE A 431 20.37 -36.69 26.14
C PHE A 431 21.49 -37.58 26.69
N ALA A 432 22.27 -37.12 27.67
CA ALA A 432 23.33 -37.92 28.28
C ALA A 432 22.75 -39.10 29.09
N GLU A 433 21.59 -38.91 29.72
CA GLU A 433 20.91 -39.97 30.48
C GLU A 433 20.36 -41.11 29.60
N LEU A 434 20.21 -40.90 28.29
CA LEU A 434 19.81 -41.97 27.36
C LEU A 434 20.90 -43.04 27.20
N GLN A 435 22.16 -42.72 27.49
CA GLN A 435 23.28 -43.66 27.46
C GLN A 435 23.48 -44.39 28.80
N GLY A 436 22.70 -44.06 29.84
CA GLY A 436 22.84 -44.60 31.19
C GLY A 436 21.69 -45.53 31.60
N SER A 437 21.68 -45.92 32.89
CA SER A 437 20.65 -46.79 33.48
C SER A 437 19.24 -46.17 33.51
N ASN A 438 19.13 -44.84 33.35
CA ASN A 438 17.86 -44.10 33.37
C ASN A 438 17.11 -44.11 32.03
N ARG A 439 17.66 -44.73 30.97
CA ARG A 439 17.08 -44.73 29.61
C ARG A 439 15.56 -45.00 29.56
N PRO A 440 14.98 -45.99 30.27
CA PRO A 440 13.54 -46.25 30.21
C PRO A 440 12.68 -45.08 30.72
N GLN A 441 13.16 -44.37 31.75
CA GLN A 441 12.45 -43.22 32.31
C GLN A 441 12.52 -42.02 31.36
N VAL A 442 13.68 -41.80 30.73
CA VAL A 442 13.86 -40.74 29.73
C VAL A 442 13.02 -41.02 28.48
N LEU A 443 12.99 -42.27 27.99
CA LEU A 443 12.13 -42.69 26.87
C LEU A 443 10.66 -42.42 27.15
N LYS A 444 10.20 -42.73 28.38
CA LYS A 444 8.82 -42.43 28.80
C LYS A 444 8.56 -40.92 28.83
N SER A 445 9.48 -40.15 29.40
CA SER A 445 9.32 -38.69 29.47
C SER A 445 9.32 -38.04 28.08
N LEU A 446 10.13 -38.55 27.15
CA LEU A 446 10.15 -38.12 25.76
C LEU A 446 8.82 -38.45 25.08
N ALA A 447 8.33 -39.69 25.22
CA ALA A 447 7.05 -40.11 24.66
C ALA A 447 5.89 -39.24 25.17
N ASP A 448 5.87 -38.95 26.47
CA ASP A 448 4.88 -38.08 27.09
C ASP A 448 5.00 -36.63 26.57
N ALA A 449 6.22 -36.13 26.37
CA ALA A 449 6.45 -34.81 25.80
C ALA A 449 5.93 -34.70 24.35
N CYS A 450 6.30 -35.66 23.49
CA CYS A 450 5.86 -35.73 22.10
C CYS A 450 4.34 -35.90 21.96
N LYS A 451 3.70 -36.59 22.90
CA LYS A 451 2.25 -36.85 22.89
C LYS A 451 1.43 -35.69 23.47
N GLN A 452 1.89 -35.09 24.57
CA GLN A 452 1.10 -34.09 25.31
C GLN A 452 1.41 -32.67 24.87
N TYR A 453 2.69 -32.33 24.66
CA TYR A 453 3.12 -30.96 24.38
C TYR A 453 3.51 -30.75 22.91
N GLY A 454 3.97 -31.80 22.23
CA GLY A 454 4.56 -31.68 20.89
C GLY A 454 5.89 -30.92 20.87
N PHE A 455 6.40 -30.56 22.05
CA PHE A 455 7.56 -29.72 22.29
C PHE A 455 8.31 -30.24 23.54
N PHE A 456 9.63 -30.17 23.51
CA PHE A 456 10.51 -30.42 24.66
C PHE A 456 11.81 -29.63 24.53
N GLN A 457 12.54 -29.47 25.64
CA GLN A 457 13.89 -28.90 25.61
C GLN A 457 14.92 -30.02 25.74
N LEU A 458 15.92 -30.01 24.87
CA LEU A 458 16.97 -31.00 24.81
C LEU A 458 18.27 -30.41 25.35
N VAL A 459 18.79 -30.99 26.43
CA VAL A 459 20.04 -30.57 27.08
C VAL A 459 21.08 -31.68 26.99
N ASN A 460 22.35 -31.34 27.23
CA ASN A 460 23.48 -32.29 27.19
C ASN A 460 23.55 -33.09 25.88
N HIS A 461 23.17 -32.45 24.77
CA HIS A 461 23.02 -33.04 23.44
C HIS A 461 24.35 -33.36 22.72
N GLY A 462 25.50 -33.13 23.35
CA GLY A 462 26.83 -33.49 22.84
C GLY A 462 27.43 -32.51 21.81
N ILE A 463 26.64 -31.59 21.23
CA ILE A 463 27.17 -30.54 20.34
C ILE A 463 28.03 -29.55 21.15
N PRO A 464 29.29 -29.28 20.75
CA PRO A 464 30.18 -28.34 21.42
C PRO A 464 29.59 -26.93 21.57
N SER A 465 29.81 -26.29 22.72
CA SER A 465 29.24 -24.98 23.05
C SER A 465 29.79 -23.83 22.20
N ASP A 466 31.00 -23.96 21.68
CA ASP A 466 31.61 -23.04 20.71
C ASP A 466 30.91 -23.10 19.35
N VAL A 467 30.44 -24.28 18.92
CA VAL A 467 29.62 -24.42 17.70
C VAL A 467 28.25 -23.75 17.89
N ILE A 468 27.61 -23.96 19.05
CA ILE A 468 26.32 -23.35 19.39
C ILE A 468 26.41 -21.82 19.45
N SER A 469 27.33 -21.30 20.26
CA SER A 469 27.53 -19.85 20.41
C SER A 469 28.03 -19.21 19.11
N GLY A 470 28.91 -19.89 18.38
CA GLY A 470 29.42 -19.47 17.07
C GLY A 470 28.33 -19.33 16.02
N MET A 471 27.31 -20.21 16.02
CA MET A 471 26.18 -20.11 15.09
C MET A 471 25.30 -18.88 15.37
N ILE A 472 24.99 -18.60 16.65
CA ILE A 472 24.23 -17.40 17.04
C ILE A 472 25.01 -16.13 16.71
N ASP A 473 26.32 -16.11 16.97
CA ASP A 473 27.19 -14.99 16.63
C ASP A 473 27.31 -14.78 15.11
N ALA A 474 27.47 -15.85 14.33
CA ALA A 474 27.47 -15.77 12.87
C ALA A 474 26.14 -15.23 12.32
N ALA A 475 25.01 -15.66 12.90
CA ALA A 475 23.70 -15.11 12.57
C ALA A 475 23.61 -13.61 12.87
N LYS A 476 24.03 -13.17 14.06
CA LYS A 476 24.08 -11.75 14.45
C LYS A 476 24.88 -10.93 13.44
N ARG A 477 26.13 -11.32 13.19
CA ARG A 477 27.03 -10.65 12.25
C ARG A 477 26.43 -10.58 10.85
N PHE A 478 25.77 -11.64 10.38
CA PHE A 478 25.10 -11.62 9.07
C PHE A 478 23.99 -10.57 9.01
N PHE A 479 23.14 -10.46 10.03
CA PHE A 479 22.05 -9.48 10.05
C PHE A 479 22.51 -8.04 10.28
N GLU A 480 23.69 -7.85 10.89
CA GLU A 480 24.36 -6.56 11.03
C GLU A 480 25.03 -6.06 9.74
N LEU A 481 25.23 -6.94 8.74
CA LEU A 481 25.79 -6.52 7.46
C LEU A 481 24.93 -5.44 6.78
N PRO A 482 25.55 -4.51 6.03
CA PRO A 482 24.83 -3.55 5.20
C PRO A 482 23.81 -4.26 4.30
N TYR A 483 22.71 -3.57 4.02
CA TYR A 483 21.64 -4.13 3.20
C TYR A 483 22.15 -4.59 1.82
N GLU A 484 23.10 -3.88 1.23
CA GLU A 484 23.71 -4.18 -0.06
C GLU A 484 24.32 -5.58 -0.07
N GLU A 485 25.04 -5.96 1.00
CA GLU A 485 25.66 -7.27 1.14
C GLU A 485 24.61 -8.37 1.38
N ARG A 486 23.60 -8.10 2.21
CA ARG A 486 22.51 -9.06 2.45
C ARG A 486 21.60 -9.25 1.23
N SER A 487 21.39 -8.19 0.44
CA SER A 487 20.51 -8.17 -0.72
C SER A 487 20.98 -9.06 -1.87
N LYS A 488 22.29 -9.35 -1.95
CA LYS A 488 22.87 -10.31 -2.91
C LYS A 488 22.29 -11.71 -2.77
N TYR A 489 21.74 -12.01 -1.60
CA TYR A 489 21.08 -13.26 -1.30
C TYR A 489 19.55 -13.16 -1.48
N MET A 490 18.94 -12.03 -1.86
CA MET A 490 17.49 -12.00 -2.10
C MET A 490 17.10 -12.74 -3.39
N SER A 491 16.20 -13.72 -3.29
CA SER A 491 15.67 -14.47 -4.45
C SER A 491 14.19 -14.82 -4.24
N THR A 492 13.40 -14.75 -5.32
CA THR A 492 12.02 -15.23 -5.37
C THR A 492 11.90 -16.70 -5.81
N ASP A 493 13.00 -17.30 -6.30
CA ASP A 493 13.03 -18.71 -6.67
C ASP A 493 13.06 -19.57 -5.41
N MET A 494 11.99 -20.36 -5.21
CA MET A 494 11.91 -21.24 -4.06
C MET A 494 12.92 -22.40 -4.09
N LYS A 495 13.50 -22.69 -5.26
CA LYS A 495 14.51 -23.74 -5.46
C LYS A 495 15.94 -23.21 -5.35
N ALA A 496 16.14 -21.90 -5.29
CA ALA A 496 17.46 -21.33 -5.08
C ALA A 496 18.06 -21.92 -3.81
N LEU A 497 19.38 -22.10 -3.80
CA LEU A 497 20.13 -22.45 -2.61
C LEU A 497 20.01 -21.23 -1.65
N VAL A 498 20.97 -20.31 -1.47
CA VAL A 498 20.77 -19.17 -0.53
C VAL A 498 19.57 -18.32 -0.88
N ARG A 499 18.76 -17.97 0.14
CA ARG A 499 18.04 -16.70 0.11
C ARG A 499 17.99 -15.89 1.42
N TYR A 500 17.88 -14.58 1.26
CA TYR A 500 17.56 -13.61 2.29
C TYR A 500 16.18 -12.99 1.98
N GLY A 501 15.29 -12.87 2.97
CA GLY A 501 13.95 -12.34 2.78
C GLY A 501 13.12 -12.46 4.07
N THR A 502 11.86 -12.01 4.04
CA THR A 502 10.92 -12.12 5.17
C THR A 502 10.28 -13.52 5.30
N SER A 503 10.79 -14.52 4.56
CA SER A 503 10.35 -15.92 4.59
C SER A 503 11.41 -16.87 3.98
N PHE A 504 11.49 -18.06 4.58
CA PHE A 504 12.40 -19.23 4.48
C PHE A 504 13.18 -19.51 3.16
N ASN A 505 14.54 -19.73 3.24
CA ASN A 505 15.42 -20.74 2.53
C ASN A 505 16.94 -20.37 2.33
N GLN A 506 17.83 -21.33 1.94
CA GLN A 506 19.24 -21.59 2.40
C GLN A 506 20.44 -21.77 1.40
N ASN A 507 21.64 -21.20 1.70
CA ASN A 507 23.05 -21.67 1.43
C ASN A 507 24.06 -20.68 0.78
N LYS A 508 24.88 -20.02 1.59
CA LYS A 508 26.35 -20.09 1.41
C LYS A 508 26.92 -20.41 2.79
N ASP A 509 27.54 -21.58 2.93
CA ASP A 509 28.12 -22.00 4.20
C ASP A 509 29.47 -21.33 4.39
N ASN A 510 29.57 -20.49 5.43
CA ASN A 510 30.82 -20.30 6.13
C ASN A 510 31.09 -21.56 6.96
N GLU A 511 32.35 -21.84 7.26
CA GLU A 511 32.85 -23.03 7.99
C GLU A 511 31.97 -23.42 9.21
N ILE A 512 31.52 -22.44 10.01
CA ILE A 512 30.67 -22.64 11.20
C ILE A 512 29.25 -23.13 10.86
N GLY A 513 28.64 -22.59 9.81
CA GLY A 513 27.27 -22.97 9.41
C GLY A 513 27.20 -24.40 8.89
N GLY A 514 28.21 -24.83 8.14
CA GLY A 514 28.35 -26.22 7.67
C GLY A 514 28.60 -27.20 8.82
N CYS A 515 29.45 -26.85 9.78
CA CYS A 515 29.63 -27.63 11.00
C CYS A 515 28.32 -27.76 11.78
N TYR A 516 27.62 -26.65 12.04
CA TYR A 516 26.35 -26.67 12.76
C TYR A 516 25.26 -27.47 12.03
N ALA A 517 25.16 -27.37 10.70
CA ALA A 517 24.23 -28.17 9.91
C ALA A 517 24.51 -29.68 10.05
N THR A 518 25.78 -30.06 10.00
CA THR A 518 26.23 -31.45 10.17
C THR A 518 25.91 -31.99 11.55
N GLU A 519 26.24 -31.24 12.61
CA GLU A 519 25.98 -31.62 14.01
C GLU A 519 24.47 -31.74 14.28
N THR A 520 23.66 -30.78 13.81
CA THR A 520 22.19 -30.84 13.97
C THR A 520 21.56 -31.97 13.16
N LYS A 521 22.14 -32.35 12.01
CA LYS A 521 21.70 -33.54 11.25
C LYS A 521 22.00 -34.83 12.00
N TYR A 522 23.18 -34.98 12.59
CA TYR A 522 23.49 -36.13 13.44
C TYR A 522 22.57 -36.18 14.65
N LEU A 523 22.37 -35.04 15.32
CA LEU A 523 21.46 -34.93 16.47
C LEU A 523 20.03 -35.32 16.09
N PHE A 524 19.52 -34.87 14.94
CA PHE A 524 18.22 -35.28 14.42
C PHE A 524 18.11 -36.80 14.27
N VAL A 525 19.10 -37.45 13.63
CA VAL A 525 19.09 -38.91 13.42
C VAL A 525 19.07 -39.64 14.76
N MET A 526 19.90 -39.20 15.72
CA MET A 526 19.95 -39.80 17.06
C MET A 526 18.64 -39.61 17.83
N VAL A 527 18.03 -38.42 17.80
CA VAL A 527 16.73 -38.16 18.44
C VAL A 527 15.62 -38.99 17.77
N MET A 528 15.65 -39.14 16.44
CA MET A 528 14.69 -39.98 15.73
C MET A 528 14.80 -41.45 16.11
N GLU A 529 16.02 -42.00 16.29
CA GLU A 529 16.18 -43.38 16.77
C GLU A 529 15.48 -43.60 18.11
N VAL A 530 15.65 -42.65 19.04
CA VAL A 530 15.04 -42.70 20.38
C VAL A 530 13.53 -42.53 20.31
N ILE A 531 13.01 -41.68 19.41
CA ILE A 531 11.57 -41.51 19.14
C ILE A 531 10.96 -42.78 18.55
N LEU A 532 11.66 -43.49 17.66
CA LEU A 532 11.19 -44.76 17.12
C LEU A 532 11.14 -45.83 18.20
N GLU A 533 12.17 -45.92 19.04
CA GLU A 533 12.18 -46.82 20.20
C GLU A 533 11.03 -46.51 21.17
N SER A 534 10.71 -45.24 21.40
CA SER A 534 9.59 -44.87 22.26
C SER A 534 8.21 -45.17 21.64
N LEU A 535 8.11 -45.32 20.31
CA LEU A 535 6.88 -45.67 19.60
C LEU A 535 6.62 -47.18 19.52
N LEU A 536 7.68 -48.00 19.41
CA LEU A 536 7.59 -49.45 19.16
C LEU A 536 8.14 -50.33 20.28
N GLY A 537 8.91 -49.79 21.22
CA GLY A 537 9.75 -50.55 22.15
C GLY A 537 11.04 -51.07 21.49
N SER A 538 11.80 -51.91 22.21
CA SER A 538 13.17 -52.32 21.83
C SER A 538 13.26 -53.39 20.73
N ASN A 539 12.16 -53.77 20.07
CA ASN A 539 12.17 -54.82 19.04
C ASN A 539 12.49 -54.26 17.65
N LYS A 540 13.79 -54.22 17.29
CA LYS A 540 14.29 -53.82 15.97
C LYS A 540 14.00 -54.89 14.89
N THR A 541 13.67 -54.44 13.69
CA THR A 541 13.39 -55.24 12.48
C THR A 541 14.05 -54.59 11.26
N GLY A 542 14.13 -55.29 10.12
CA GLY A 542 14.75 -54.75 8.90
C GLY A 542 14.09 -53.48 8.32
N GLU A 543 12.79 -53.26 8.55
CA GLU A 543 12.12 -52.01 8.17
C GLU A 543 12.62 -50.80 8.98
N ASP A 544 13.13 -51.03 10.19
CA ASP A 544 13.65 -49.96 11.06
C ASP A 544 15.02 -49.48 10.55
N ASP A 545 15.83 -50.37 9.97
CA ASP A 545 17.11 -50.02 9.36
C ASP A 545 16.92 -49.20 8.07
N GLU A 546 15.90 -49.52 7.27
CA GLU A 546 15.58 -48.80 6.04
C GLU A 546 15.11 -47.36 6.33
N ILE A 547 14.22 -47.17 7.29
CA ILE A 547 13.76 -45.81 7.66
C ILE A 547 14.87 -44.98 8.30
N MET A 548 15.77 -45.60 9.09
CA MET A 548 16.92 -44.90 9.64
C MET A 548 17.90 -44.43 8.56
N LYS A 549 18.10 -45.24 7.51
CA LYS A 549 18.86 -44.83 6.33
C LYS A 549 18.20 -43.66 5.61
N ASP A 550 16.88 -43.69 5.44
CA ASP A 550 16.15 -42.56 4.85
C ASP A 550 16.27 -41.28 5.70
N PHE A 551 16.31 -41.37 7.03
CA PHE A 551 16.58 -40.21 7.89
C PHE A 551 18.01 -39.66 7.72
N GLN A 552 19.00 -40.53 7.54
CA GLN A 552 20.39 -40.13 7.26
C GLN A 552 20.47 -39.41 5.91
N ASP A 553 19.86 -39.96 4.86
CA ASP A 553 19.79 -39.36 3.52
C ASP A 553 18.76 -38.21 3.41
N GLY A 554 18.05 -37.93 4.50
CA GLY A 554 16.91 -37.02 4.55
C GLY A 554 17.24 -35.55 4.30
N SER A 555 16.20 -34.75 4.08
CA SER A 555 16.33 -33.30 3.88
C SER A 555 16.55 -32.53 5.19
N GLN A 556 17.23 -31.38 5.09
CA GLN A 556 17.45 -30.43 6.19
C GLN A 556 17.32 -29.00 5.66
N LEU A 557 16.44 -28.20 6.29
CA LEU A 557 16.22 -26.79 6.02
C LEU A 557 16.60 -25.96 7.25
N MET A 558 17.56 -25.04 7.11
CA MET A 558 18.00 -24.12 8.15
C MET A 558 17.42 -22.73 7.92
N VAL A 559 16.94 -22.12 9.00
CA VAL A 559 16.19 -20.87 8.95
C VAL A 559 16.71 -19.98 10.06
N VAL A 560 17.42 -18.94 9.66
CA VAL A 560 17.95 -17.95 10.59
C VAL A 560 16.95 -16.79 10.66
N ASN A 561 16.35 -16.60 11.82
CA ASN A 561 15.34 -15.58 12.07
C ASN A 561 15.93 -14.45 12.91
N PHE A 562 15.70 -13.21 12.49
CA PHE A 562 16.03 -12.00 13.25
C PHE A 562 14.76 -11.18 13.48
N PHE A 563 14.40 -11.00 14.73
CA PHE A 563 13.22 -10.23 15.15
C PHE A 563 13.70 -8.92 15.79
N PRO A 564 13.60 -7.77 15.10
CA PRO A 564 13.99 -6.49 15.68
C PRO A 564 13.06 -6.06 16.82
N PRO A 565 13.50 -5.12 17.69
CA PRO A 565 12.61 -4.47 18.64
C PRO A 565 11.42 -3.82 17.92
N CYS A 566 10.22 -3.98 18.47
CA CYS A 566 8.97 -3.50 17.90
C CYS A 566 8.33 -2.45 18.81
N PRO A 567 8.04 -1.22 18.33
CA PRO A 567 7.40 -0.17 19.13
C PRO A 567 6.00 -0.54 19.65
N GLU A 568 5.27 -1.39 18.91
CA GLU A 568 3.90 -1.81 19.22
C GLU A 568 3.80 -3.34 19.29
N PRO A 569 4.42 -3.98 20.30
CA PRO A 569 4.57 -5.44 20.36
C PRO A 569 3.26 -6.20 20.60
N ASP A 570 2.21 -5.51 21.06
CA ASP A 570 0.88 -6.11 21.25
C ASP A 570 0.05 -6.15 19.96
N LEU A 571 0.41 -5.33 18.97
CA LEU A 571 -0.23 -5.31 17.64
C LEU A 571 0.54 -6.12 16.59
N THR A 572 1.77 -6.53 16.91
CA THR A 572 2.70 -7.14 15.96
C THR A 572 3.14 -8.53 16.41
N LEU A 573 3.12 -9.49 15.49
CA LEU A 573 3.76 -10.81 15.69
C LEU A 573 5.06 -10.86 14.89
N GLY A 574 6.11 -11.44 15.48
CA GLY A 574 7.34 -11.76 14.76
C GLY A 574 7.10 -12.87 13.76
N MET A 575 6.35 -13.90 14.16
CA MET A 575 5.92 -14.98 13.28
C MET A 575 4.46 -15.38 13.64
N PRO A 576 3.55 -15.46 12.66
CA PRO A 576 2.15 -15.83 12.92
C PRO A 576 2.03 -17.29 13.41
N PRO A 577 0.87 -17.68 13.98
CA PRO A 577 0.57 -19.07 14.32
C PRO A 577 0.76 -20.00 13.11
N HIS A 578 1.57 -21.05 13.29
CA HIS A 578 1.82 -22.09 12.29
C HIS A 578 2.27 -23.39 12.96
N SER A 579 2.24 -24.49 12.22
CA SER A 579 2.92 -25.76 12.56
C SER A 579 4.05 -25.99 11.57
N ASP A 580 5.04 -26.77 11.97
CA ASP A 580 6.23 -27.01 11.15
C ASP A 580 6.04 -28.16 10.18
N TYR A 581 6.50 -27.93 8.96
CA TYR A 581 6.62 -28.97 7.96
C TYR A 581 7.91 -29.78 8.18
N GLY A 582 7.76 -31.08 8.41
CA GLY A 582 8.90 -31.97 8.64
C GLY A 582 8.62 -32.99 9.72
N PHE A 583 9.64 -33.77 10.07
CA PHE A 583 9.57 -34.72 11.19
C PHE A 583 9.86 -34.01 12.50
N LEU A 584 10.98 -33.30 12.57
CA LEU A 584 11.39 -32.53 13.75
C LEU A 584 11.98 -31.19 13.33
N THR A 585 11.78 -30.20 14.18
CA THR A 585 12.54 -28.95 14.15
C THR A 585 13.42 -28.88 15.39
N LEU A 586 14.71 -28.58 15.20
CA LEU A 586 15.63 -28.24 16.29
C LEU A 586 15.81 -26.72 16.27
N LEU A 587 15.27 -26.04 17.28
CA LEU A 587 15.33 -24.59 17.40
C LEU A 587 16.40 -24.20 18.42
N LEU A 588 17.45 -23.56 17.93
CA LEU A 588 18.39 -22.81 18.76
C LEU A 588 17.91 -21.36 18.88
N GLN A 589 17.90 -20.80 20.09
CA GLN A 589 17.47 -19.44 20.35
C GLN A 589 18.43 -18.75 21.33
N ASP A 590 18.50 -17.42 21.26
CA ASP A 590 19.16 -16.63 22.29
C ASP A 590 18.33 -16.54 23.59
N GLU A 591 18.80 -15.76 24.56
CA GLU A 591 18.15 -15.59 25.86
C GLU A 591 16.91 -14.68 25.82
N VAL A 592 16.51 -14.18 24.65
CA VAL A 592 15.34 -13.29 24.51
C VAL A 592 14.08 -14.12 24.30
N GLU A 593 13.14 -14.02 25.25
CA GLU A 593 11.82 -14.64 25.15
C GLU A 593 11.07 -14.18 23.89
N GLY A 594 10.30 -15.09 23.28
CA GLY A 594 9.46 -14.75 22.14
C GLY A 594 8.65 -15.92 21.58
N LEU A 595 9.20 -17.13 21.62
CA LEU A 595 8.48 -18.33 21.20
C LEU A 595 7.28 -18.58 22.11
N GLN A 596 6.10 -18.75 21.52
CA GLN A 596 4.90 -19.20 22.20
C GLN A 596 4.33 -20.45 21.54
N ILE A 597 3.89 -21.41 22.35
CA ILE A 597 3.21 -22.63 21.90
C ILE A 597 1.76 -22.62 22.31
N GLN A 598 0.90 -23.25 21.51
CA GLN A 598 -0.50 -23.44 21.85
C GLN A 598 -0.69 -24.77 22.59
N TYR A 599 -1.03 -24.70 23.88
CA TYR A 599 -1.32 -25.86 24.71
C TYR A 599 -2.71 -25.72 25.33
N LYS A 600 -3.57 -26.74 25.17
CA LYS A 600 -4.98 -26.70 25.64
C LYS A 600 -5.69 -25.39 25.24
N GLU A 601 -5.55 -25.01 23.96
CA GLU A 601 -6.14 -23.82 23.34
C GLU A 601 -5.62 -22.45 23.85
N LYS A 602 -4.67 -22.44 24.79
CA LYS A 602 -4.02 -21.23 25.31
C LYS A 602 -2.60 -21.08 24.79
N TRP A 603 -2.12 -19.84 24.69
CA TRP A 603 -0.76 -19.51 24.27
C TRP A 603 0.16 -19.36 25.47
N PHE A 604 1.25 -20.12 25.51
CA PHE A 604 2.24 -20.05 26.58
C PHE A 604 3.61 -19.70 26.04
N THR A 605 4.33 -18.83 26.75
CA THR A 605 5.72 -18.48 26.40
C THR A 605 6.66 -19.59 26.85
N VAL A 606 7.57 -19.99 25.96
CA VAL A 606 8.62 -20.98 26.25
C VAL A 606 9.84 -20.26 26.82
N GLU A 607 10.23 -20.64 28.03
CA GLU A 607 11.42 -20.11 28.70
C GLU A 607 12.70 -20.66 28.04
N PRO A 608 13.63 -19.81 27.56
CA PRO A 608 14.86 -20.28 26.94
C PRO A 608 15.83 -20.85 27.99
N ILE A 609 16.39 -22.04 27.73
CA ILE A 609 17.49 -22.62 28.52
C ILE A 609 18.80 -22.42 27.74
N PRO A 610 19.85 -21.83 28.37
CA PRO A 610 21.16 -21.70 27.74
C PRO A 610 21.73 -23.05 27.31
N ASN A 611 22.35 -23.11 26.12
CA ASN A 611 22.91 -24.34 25.53
C ASN A 611 21.90 -25.50 25.43
N ALA A 612 20.62 -25.19 25.18
CA ALA A 612 19.60 -26.19 24.90
C ALA A 612 18.95 -25.94 23.55
N PHE A 613 18.43 -27.01 22.94
CA PHE A 613 17.52 -26.91 21.81
C PHE A 613 16.08 -26.98 22.30
N VAL A 614 15.21 -26.13 21.76
CA VAL A 614 13.77 -26.42 21.78
C VAL A 614 13.49 -27.33 20.59
N VAL A 615 12.96 -28.53 20.84
CA VAL A 615 12.63 -29.51 19.80
C VAL A 615 11.13 -29.61 19.68
N ASN A 616 10.61 -29.56 18.46
CA ASN A 616 9.18 -29.76 18.20
C ASN A 616 8.90 -30.78 17.11
N ILE A 617 7.76 -31.44 17.30
CA ILE A 617 7.21 -32.41 16.36
C ILE A 617 6.61 -31.64 15.18
N GLY A 618 7.00 -32.03 13.97
CA GLY A 618 6.43 -31.51 12.73
C GLY A 618 5.29 -32.36 12.19
N ASP A 619 4.59 -31.83 11.20
CA ASP A 619 3.42 -32.45 10.58
C ASP A 619 3.71 -33.84 10.01
N HIS A 620 4.92 -34.09 9.47
CA HIS A 620 5.26 -35.41 8.94
C HIS A 620 5.40 -36.46 10.03
N LEU A 621 5.91 -36.12 11.21
CA LEU A 621 6.01 -37.07 12.31
C LEU A 621 4.65 -37.35 12.94
N GLU A 622 3.73 -36.37 12.97
CA GLU A 622 2.34 -36.67 13.35
C GLU A 622 1.67 -37.63 12.35
N ILE A 623 1.84 -37.40 11.04
CA ILE A 623 1.33 -38.31 10.00
C ILE A 623 1.97 -39.70 10.13
N PHE A 624 3.29 -39.76 10.24
CA PHE A 624 4.06 -41.01 10.32
C PHE A 624 3.70 -41.82 11.56
N SER A 625 3.56 -41.16 12.72
CA SER A 625 3.13 -41.80 13.98
C SER A 625 1.63 -42.11 14.04
N ASN A 626 0.90 -41.91 12.94
CA ASN A 626 -0.55 -42.06 12.84
C ASN A 626 -1.31 -41.29 13.95
N GLY A 627 -0.81 -40.11 14.32
CA GLY A 627 -1.44 -39.24 15.30
C GLY A 627 -1.07 -39.53 16.76
N LYS A 628 -0.14 -40.44 17.04
CA LYS A 628 0.34 -40.72 18.41
C LYS A 628 1.13 -39.56 18.99
N TYR A 629 1.99 -38.92 18.19
CA TYR A 629 2.71 -37.70 18.55
C TYR A 629 2.12 -36.49 17.81
N LYS A 630 2.19 -35.32 18.46
CA LYS A 630 1.41 -34.14 18.07
C LYS A 630 2.28 -33.01 17.55
N SER A 631 2.01 -32.60 16.32
CA SER A 631 2.45 -31.32 15.76
C SER A 631 1.59 -30.22 16.37
N VAL A 632 2.24 -29.17 16.89
CA VAL A 632 1.57 -28.14 17.70
C VAL A 632 1.80 -26.76 17.10
N LEU A 633 0.72 -25.97 17.12
CA LEU A 633 0.77 -24.58 16.69
C LEU A 633 1.67 -23.75 17.61
N HIS A 634 2.53 -22.97 16.98
CA HIS A 634 3.43 -22.08 17.66
C HIS A 634 3.53 -20.75 16.90
N ARG A 635 3.94 -19.70 17.61
CA ARG A 635 4.09 -18.33 17.08
C ARG A 635 5.27 -17.65 17.76
N VAL A 636 5.70 -16.52 17.23
CA VAL A 636 6.75 -15.70 17.87
C VAL A 636 6.21 -14.31 18.15
N LYS A 637 6.21 -13.88 19.42
CA LYS A 637 5.99 -12.48 19.81
C LYS A 637 7.28 -11.69 19.67
N VAL A 638 7.13 -10.39 19.38
CA VAL A 638 8.20 -9.41 19.46
C VAL A 638 8.08 -8.63 20.77
N ASN A 639 9.14 -7.93 21.15
CA ASN A 639 9.18 -7.03 22.30
C ASN A 639 9.75 -5.68 21.86
N SER A 640 9.58 -4.64 22.68
CA SER A 640 9.99 -3.26 22.34
C SER A 640 11.45 -2.94 22.66
N GLU A 641 12.18 -3.81 23.34
CA GLU A 641 13.48 -3.48 23.95
C GLU A 641 14.67 -4.17 23.25
N LYS A 642 14.55 -5.46 22.96
CA LYS A 642 15.66 -6.32 22.52
C LYS A 642 15.32 -7.07 21.24
N SER A 643 16.27 -7.11 20.32
CA SER A 643 16.22 -8.01 19.18
C SER A 643 16.34 -9.46 19.64
N ARG A 644 15.61 -10.38 19.00
CA ARG A 644 15.70 -11.82 19.23
C ARG A 644 16.24 -12.52 17.98
N ILE A 645 17.14 -13.47 18.15
CA ILE A 645 17.63 -14.34 17.08
C ILE A 645 17.33 -15.80 17.40
N SER A 646 16.94 -16.54 16.37
CA SER A 646 16.82 -17.99 16.47
C SER A 646 17.15 -18.68 15.15
N VAL A 647 17.75 -19.86 15.25
CA VAL A 647 18.10 -20.74 14.13
C VAL A 647 17.27 -22.01 14.23
N ALA A 648 16.30 -22.17 13.34
CA ALA A 648 15.49 -23.39 13.24
C ALA A 648 16.09 -24.31 12.19
N THR A 649 16.36 -25.58 12.52
CA THR A 649 16.69 -26.62 11.55
C THR A 649 15.55 -27.62 11.45
N LEU A 650 14.85 -27.62 10.31
CA LEU A 650 13.73 -28.50 10.01
C LEU A 650 14.26 -29.73 9.28
N HIS A 651 13.96 -30.91 9.80
CA HIS A 651 14.47 -32.17 9.28
C HIS A 651 13.34 -33.06 8.76
N SER A 652 13.57 -33.74 7.65
CA SER A 652 12.60 -34.66 7.08
C SER A 652 13.23 -35.78 6.26
N LEU A 653 12.39 -36.64 5.68
CA LEU A 653 12.81 -37.62 4.67
C LEU A 653 13.36 -36.92 3.41
N PRO A 654 14.03 -37.64 2.49
CA PRO A 654 14.43 -37.07 1.21
C PRO A 654 13.23 -36.49 0.47
N PHE A 655 13.38 -35.37 -0.24
CA PHE A 655 12.25 -34.67 -0.89
C PHE A 655 11.45 -35.53 -1.87
N ARG A 656 12.06 -36.60 -2.39
CA ARG A 656 11.43 -37.60 -3.29
C ARG A 656 10.59 -38.64 -2.55
N CYS A 657 10.81 -38.82 -1.26
CA CYS A 657 10.16 -39.85 -0.47
C CYS A 657 8.74 -39.44 -0.09
N MET A 658 7.88 -40.45 0.02
CA MET A 658 6.49 -40.29 0.43
C MET A 658 6.37 -40.57 1.92
N VAL A 659 5.80 -39.61 2.66
CA VAL A 659 5.46 -39.76 4.06
C VAL A 659 4.06 -40.36 4.17
N ARG A 660 3.95 -41.42 4.96
CA ARG A 660 2.73 -42.17 5.20
C ARG A 660 2.64 -42.60 6.67
N PRO A 661 1.43 -42.81 7.23
CA PRO A 661 1.28 -43.51 8.50
C PRO A 661 2.01 -44.84 8.47
N TRP A 662 2.88 -45.06 9.44
CA TRP A 662 3.72 -46.25 9.48
C TRP A 662 2.85 -47.49 9.75
N SER A 663 3.00 -48.52 8.93
CA SER A 663 2.22 -49.76 8.97
C SER A 663 2.16 -50.38 10.37
N LYS A 664 3.28 -50.35 11.11
CA LYS A 664 3.40 -50.91 12.47
C LYS A 664 2.59 -50.17 13.54
N LEU A 665 2.11 -48.97 13.24
CA LEU A 665 1.34 -48.12 14.16
C LEU A 665 -0.15 -48.07 13.79
N ILE A 666 -0.56 -48.89 12.82
CA ILE A 666 -1.94 -49.04 12.36
C ILE A 666 -2.45 -50.40 12.81
N ASP A 667 -3.50 -50.38 13.62
CA ASP A 667 -4.19 -51.58 14.10
C ASP A 667 -5.69 -51.26 14.26
N GLU A 668 -6.48 -52.21 14.74
CA GLU A 668 -7.93 -52.01 14.96
C GLU A 668 -8.22 -50.90 15.98
N ALA A 669 -7.35 -50.70 16.97
CA ALA A 669 -7.50 -49.68 18.00
C ALA A 669 -7.02 -48.29 17.54
N ASN A 670 -6.09 -48.24 16.59
CA ASN A 670 -5.56 -47.02 15.97
C ASN A 670 -5.59 -47.14 14.44
N PRO A 671 -6.79 -47.07 13.81
CA PRO A 671 -6.92 -47.19 12.37
C PRO A 671 -6.21 -46.04 11.66
N ARG A 672 -5.96 -46.18 10.37
CA ARG A 672 -5.26 -45.19 9.57
C ARG A 672 -6.01 -43.84 9.58
N ARG A 673 -5.34 -42.75 10.00
CA ARG A 673 -5.96 -41.42 10.19
C ARG A 673 -5.55 -40.38 9.14
N TYR A 674 -4.47 -40.62 8.40
CA TYR A 674 -3.91 -39.64 7.46
C TYR A 674 -3.67 -40.23 6.06
N LYS A 675 -3.79 -39.36 5.05
CA LYS A 675 -3.42 -39.60 3.65
C LYS A 675 -1.89 -39.55 3.50
N ASP A 676 -1.39 -40.18 2.45
CA ASP A 676 0.00 -40.04 2.05
C ASP A 676 0.30 -38.59 1.62
N THR A 677 1.53 -38.17 1.82
CA THR A 677 2.00 -36.83 1.45
C THR A 677 3.48 -36.84 1.06
N ASN A 678 3.94 -35.77 0.44
CA ASN A 678 5.34 -35.56 0.09
C ASN A 678 5.64 -34.06 -0.07
N PHE A 679 6.89 -33.72 -0.38
CA PHE A 679 7.32 -32.33 -0.55
C PHE A 679 6.60 -31.60 -1.68
N ALA A 680 6.37 -32.26 -2.81
CA ALA A 680 5.64 -31.67 -3.92
C ALA A 680 4.20 -31.32 -3.53
N THR A 681 3.54 -32.17 -2.75
CA THR A 681 2.17 -31.94 -2.24
C THR A 681 2.13 -30.72 -1.32
N PHE A 682 3.13 -30.57 -0.46
CA PHE A 682 3.28 -29.41 0.40
C PHE A 682 3.54 -28.11 -0.37
N LEU A 683 4.45 -28.14 -1.35
CA LEU A 683 4.69 -26.97 -2.20
C LEU A 683 3.44 -26.56 -2.97
N ASN A 684 2.69 -27.53 -3.53
CA ASN A 684 1.42 -27.26 -4.21
C ASN A 684 0.37 -26.65 -3.27
N TYR A 685 0.29 -27.13 -2.02
CA TYR A 685 -0.57 -26.57 -1.00
C TYR A 685 -0.15 -25.14 -0.62
N ILE A 686 1.15 -24.84 -0.56
CA ILE A 686 1.61 -23.49 -0.27
C ILE A 686 1.34 -22.54 -1.45
N SER A 687 1.54 -23.00 -2.68
CA SER A 687 1.39 -22.20 -3.90
C SER A 687 -0.04 -22.01 -4.39
N SER A 688 -1.01 -22.77 -3.87
CA SER A 688 -2.39 -22.63 -4.31
C SER A 688 -2.98 -21.28 -3.89
N GLN A 689 -3.67 -20.62 -4.83
CA GLN A 689 -4.36 -19.33 -4.60
C GLN A 689 -5.71 -19.50 -3.91
N GLU A 690 -6.12 -20.74 -3.62
CA GLU A 690 -7.37 -20.99 -2.91
C GLU A 690 -7.28 -20.49 -1.46
N PRO A 691 -8.36 -19.91 -0.90
CA PRO A 691 -8.40 -19.56 0.51
C PRO A 691 -8.10 -20.80 1.35
N LYS A 692 -6.95 -20.81 2.03
CA LYS A 692 -6.54 -21.92 2.89
C LYS A 692 -7.50 -21.96 4.09
N LYS A 693 -8.55 -22.78 3.98
CA LYS A 693 -9.59 -22.92 5.01
C LYS A 693 -9.12 -23.73 6.23
N LYS A 694 -8.03 -24.51 6.10
CA LYS A 694 -7.50 -25.44 7.10
C LYS A 694 -5.98 -25.59 6.93
N GLU A 695 -5.27 -25.90 8.01
CA GLU A 695 -3.82 -26.20 8.03
C GLU A 695 -3.43 -27.38 7.13
N PHE A 696 -2.14 -27.47 6.77
CA PHE A 696 -1.66 -28.54 5.89
C PHE A 696 -1.96 -29.92 6.46
N LEU A 697 -1.66 -30.15 7.74
CA LEU A 697 -1.96 -31.38 8.46
C LEU A 697 -3.46 -31.75 8.42
N GLU A 698 -4.35 -30.79 8.65
CA GLU A 698 -5.80 -30.98 8.56
C GLU A 698 -6.25 -31.40 7.17
N SER A 699 -5.61 -30.89 6.11
CA SER A 699 -5.91 -31.30 4.73
C SER A 699 -5.58 -32.77 4.44
N ARG A 700 -4.72 -33.39 5.27
CA ARG A 700 -4.27 -34.78 5.13
C ARG A 700 -5.07 -35.75 5.99
N LYS A 701 -5.89 -35.29 6.94
CA LYS A 701 -6.74 -36.20 7.74
C LYS A 701 -7.77 -36.92 6.86
N LEU A 702 -7.98 -38.20 7.14
CA LEU A 702 -9.08 -39.00 6.60
C LEU A 702 -10.34 -38.67 7.42
N ILE A 703 -11.47 -38.50 6.73
CA ILE A 703 -12.79 -38.20 7.33
C ILE A 703 -13.38 -39.48 7.89
#